data_AF-A0A7R7CLB5-F1
#
_entry.id   AF-A0A7R7CLB5-F1
#
_cell.length_a   1.000
_cell.length_b   1.000
_cell.length_c   1.000
_cell.angle_alpha   90.00
_cell.angle_beta   90.00
_cell.angle_gamma   90.00
#
_symmetry.space_group_name_H-M   'P 1'
#
loop_
_entity.id
_entity.type
_entity.pdbx_description
1 polymer ?
#
loop_
_entity_poly.entity_id
_entity_poly.type
_entity_poly.pdbx_seq_one_letter_code
_entity_poly.pdbx_strand_id
1 'polypeptide(L)'
;MSDFHLFAKAVEARFWAMAADELYVVDASNLFDTYLASFPAGTNPLFRVRTEHDCSCCKNFVRNVGHVVSLYGGKVSTVWDIQGLPHPYDVVAAALDEHVKALPIRTIFRTKEGKFGAPYTLEMRDGATGPHRWDHFRCEIVGRHRSNAPAQVLGELATNVGVFRRGFEELTTDAIETVLDLINDNALYRGAEFKRAVTEFRTLHQKYPHGGSQAEKDVFVWSNVANGAVLNFRNTVIGTLVVDLSAGEETDRAVRSFEQKVAPMNYKRPTALITPKMIDAALGKLKDLGLESAVERRFAKLSDVSVNNVLFVDNSVRGNMKDGLAGLLMAEVKPAAVDIKHAEEITMDEFLARVLPQASSIDLLLKNKHLSNFMSLTAPVHADAGQLFKWDNGFAWSYDGDAADSIKQRVKRAGGNVEADLRVSLAWTNYDDLDLHIVEPSGNHIYYGNRSGKLDVDMNAGGGSSREPVENIVWSGRLANGRYKVAVNNFCKRETIDVGFTLEVEYGGAVQQFSYAKAVGSREMIESLVLTVANGELVKVEVGKGLVSGSVSQEKWGVTTETLVKVNTLMASPNHWDGQEVGNKHWFFILADCLNPAPARGIYNEFLKGSLDPHRKVFEVLGAKSKCPVAAEQLSGVGFSSTRHDQATFVVKGDRINKAFNIRF
;
A
#
# COMPACT_ATOMS: atom_id res chain seq x y z
N MET A 1 -64.97 -17.60 5.75
CA MET A 1 -63.61 -17.06 5.95
C MET A 1 -63.63 -15.78 6.76
N SER A 2 -64.16 -15.78 8.00
CA SER A 2 -64.24 -14.52 8.74
C SER A 2 -62.86 -14.00 9.14
N ASP A 3 -61.86 -14.87 9.35
CA ASP A 3 -60.66 -14.49 10.11
C ASP A 3 -59.34 -14.52 9.33
N PHE A 4 -59.31 -15.00 8.08
CA PHE A 4 -58.06 -15.03 7.28
C PHE A 4 -57.46 -13.62 7.09
N HIS A 5 -58.31 -12.61 6.98
CA HIS A 5 -57.87 -11.22 6.90
C HIS A 5 -57.09 -10.76 8.15
N LEU A 6 -57.37 -11.32 9.33
CA LEU A 6 -56.61 -11.06 10.56
C LEU A 6 -55.20 -11.64 10.45
N PHE A 7 -55.10 -12.88 9.95
CA PHE A 7 -53.81 -13.52 9.70
C PHE A 7 -52.98 -12.77 8.66
N ALA A 8 -53.58 -12.44 7.51
CA ALA A 8 -52.90 -11.71 6.45
C ALA A 8 -52.41 -10.33 6.90
N LYS A 9 -53.22 -9.59 7.68
CA LYS A 9 -52.86 -8.29 8.23
C LYS A 9 -51.75 -8.40 9.29
N ALA A 10 -51.76 -9.45 10.11
CA ALA A 10 -50.72 -9.67 11.10
C ALA A 10 -49.36 -10.01 10.44
N VAL A 11 -49.35 -10.84 9.39
CA VAL A 11 -48.16 -11.12 8.58
C VAL A 11 -47.62 -9.85 7.93
N GLU A 12 -48.50 -9.02 7.37
CA GLU A 12 -48.10 -7.72 6.82
C GLU A 12 -47.45 -6.84 7.89
N ALA A 13 -48.10 -6.65 9.04
CA ALA A 13 -47.56 -5.85 10.14
C ALA A 13 -46.20 -6.39 10.62
N ARG A 14 -46.04 -7.71 10.70
CA ARG A 14 -44.79 -8.36 11.08
C ARG A 14 -43.67 -8.09 10.09
N PHE A 15 -43.95 -8.22 8.79
CA PHE A 15 -43.01 -7.87 7.73
C PHE A 15 -42.52 -6.42 7.85
N TRP A 16 -43.43 -5.46 8.06
CA TRP A 16 -43.07 -4.05 8.21
C TRP A 16 -42.21 -3.78 9.45
N ALA A 17 -42.51 -4.44 10.57
CA ALA A 17 -41.70 -4.33 11.78
C ALA A 17 -40.27 -4.86 11.55
N MET A 18 -40.13 -5.97 10.82
CA MET A 18 -38.82 -6.54 10.46
C MET A 18 -38.06 -5.68 9.45
N ALA A 19 -38.77 -5.09 8.48
CA ALA A 19 -38.20 -4.27 7.40
C ALA A 19 -37.68 -2.89 7.88
N ALA A 20 -37.82 -2.58 9.17
CA ALA A 20 -37.12 -1.46 9.79
C ALA A 20 -35.59 -1.66 9.73
N ASP A 21 -35.13 -2.90 9.84
CA ASP A 21 -33.72 -3.30 9.79
C ASP A 21 -33.41 -4.05 8.49
N GLU A 22 -32.22 -4.67 8.40
CA GLU A 22 -31.86 -5.48 7.24
C GLU A 22 -32.65 -6.79 7.21
N LEU A 23 -33.10 -7.17 6.00
CA LEU A 23 -33.85 -8.40 5.77
C LEU A 23 -32.98 -9.42 5.02
N TYR A 24 -33.21 -10.68 5.33
CA TYR A 24 -32.49 -11.82 4.75
C TYR A 24 -33.47 -12.84 4.19
N VAL A 25 -32.97 -13.76 3.37
CA VAL A 25 -33.73 -14.87 2.81
C VAL A 25 -33.08 -16.20 3.14
N VAL A 26 -33.90 -17.18 3.48
CA VAL A 26 -33.50 -18.59 3.61
C VAL A 26 -33.90 -19.37 2.36
N ASP A 27 -33.29 -20.54 2.15
CA ASP A 27 -33.64 -21.42 1.02
C ASP A 27 -34.86 -22.28 1.35
N ALA A 28 -36.06 -21.76 1.08
CA ALA A 28 -37.34 -22.42 1.36
C ALA A 28 -38.14 -22.72 0.09
N SER A 29 -37.59 -23.54 -0.80
CA SER A 29 -38.20 -23.91 -2.09
C SER A 29 -39.60 -24.55 -1.97
N ASN A 30 -39.89 -25.25 -0.87
CA ASN A 30 -41.15 -25.97 -0.63
C ASN A 30 -42.09 -25.31 0.40
N LEU A 31 -41.90 -24.02 0.71
CA LEU A 31 -42.61 -23.36 1.81
C LEU A 31 -44.14 -23.33 1.63
N PHE A 32 -44.63 -23.22 0.39
CA PHE A 32 -46.08 -23.20 0.15
C PHE A 32 -46.75 -24.56 0.37
N ASP A 33 -46.04 -25.66 0.10
CA ASP A 33 -46.57 -27.00 0.36
C ASP A 33 -46.63 -27.25 1.87
N THR A 34 -45.64 -26.73 2.61
CA THR A 34 -45.65 -26.71 4.09
C THR A 34 -46.85 -25.90 4.60
N TYR A 35 -47.13 -24.73 4.03
CA TYR A 35 -48.29 -23.91 4.38
C TYR A 35 -49.61 -24.70 4.23
N LEU A 36 -49.79 -25.38 3.10
CA LEU A 36 -51.00 -26.18 2.84
C LEU A 36 -51.12 -27.40 3.76
N ALA A 37 -50.00 -28.06 4.07
CA ALA A 37 -49.97 -29.25 4.93
C ALA A 37 -50.15 -28.91 6.42
N SER A 38 -49.91 -27.66 6.83
CA SER A 38 -49.97 -27.23 8.23
C SER A 38 -51.40 -27.02 8.76
N PHE A 39 -52.40 -27.03 7.88
CA PHE A 39 -53.79 -26.87 8.29
C PHE A 39 -54.28 -28.13 9.03
N PRO A 40 -54.80 -27.99 10.27
CA PRO A 40 -55.42 -29.10 10.98
C PRO A 40 -56.56 -29.75 10.18
N ALA A 41 -56.80 -31.04 10.43
CA ALA A 41 -57.85 -31.79 9.75
C ALA A 41 -59.21 -31.08 9.85
N GLY A 42 -59.89 -30.90 8.71
CA GLY A 42 -61.18 -30.23 8.62
C GLY A 42 -61.14 -28.70 8.52
N THR A 43 -59.97 -28.06 8.64
CA THR A 43 -59.84 -26.59 8.65
C THR A 43 -59.43 -25.98 7.32
N ASN A 44 -59.13 -26.80 6.31
CA ASN A 44 -58.84 -26.40 4.93
C ASN A 44 -59.59 -27.32 3.94
N PRO A 45 -60.93 -27.22 3.88
CA PRO A 45 -61.76 -28.13 3.09
C PRO A 45 -61.52 -27.98 1.58
N LEU A 46 -61.91 -29.00 0.82
CA LEU A 46 -61.89 -28.95 -0.64
C LEU A 46 -62.90 -27.92 -1.16
N PHE A 47 -62.41 -26.96 -1.94
CA PHE A 47 -63.18 -25.99 -2.69
C PHE A 47 -63.05 -26.26 -4.20
N ARG A 48 -64.10 -26.84 -4.79
CA ARG A 48 -64.13 -27.33 -6.18
C ARG A 48 -63.06 -28.41 -6.43
N VAL A 49 -61.86 -28.01 -6.85
CA VAL A 49 -60.76 -28.90 -7.27
C VAL A 49 -59.51 -28.78 -6.40
N ARG A 50 -59.45 -27.78 -5.51
CA ARG A 50 -58.30 -27.50 -4.63
C ARG A 50 -58.80 -27.16 -3.23
N THR A 51 -57.95 -27.16 -2.21
CA THR A 51 -58.37 -26.72 -0.88
C THR A 51 -58.59 -25.20 -0.84
N GLU A 52 -59.42 -24.74 0.10
CA GLU A 52 -59.81 -23.33 0.25
C GLU A 52 -58.61 -22.36 0.30
N HIS A 53 -57.49 -22.80 0.88
CA HIS A 53 -56.27 -22.01 1.03
C HIS A 53 -55.19 -22.25 -0.06
N ASP A 54 -55.43 -23.12 -1.05
CA ASP A 54 -54.56 -23.29 -2.22
C ASP A 54 -54.83 -22.21 -3.29
N CYS A 55 -54.38 -21.00 -2.97
CA CYS A 55 -54.54 -19.81 -3.80
C CYS A 55 -53.24 -19.41 -4.51
N SER A 56 -53.30 -19.14 -5.81
CA SER A 56 -52.16 -18.65 -6.59
C SER A 56 -51.63 -17.28 -6.13
N CYS A 57 -52.49 -16.39 -5.62
CA CYS A 57 -52.06 -15.09 -5.07
C CYS A 57 -51.20 -15.30 -3.81
N CYS A 58 -51.72 -16.07 -2.85
CA CYS A 58 -50.99 -16.44 -1.63
C CYS A 58 -49.72 -17.24 -1.95
N LYS A 59 -49.76 -18.17 -2.90
CA LYS A 59 -48.57 -18.91 -3.37
C LYS A 59 -47.47 -17.98 -3.85
N ASN A 60 -47.83 -16.96 -4.63
CA ASN A 60 -46.86 -15.98 -5.10
C ASN A 60 -46.31 -15.12 -3.95
N PHE A 61 -47.14 -14.75 -2.96
CA PHE A 61 -46.65 -14.06 -1.76
C PHE A 61 -45.67 -14.94 -0.97
N VAL A 62 -46.05 -16.17 -0.63
CA VAL A 62 -45.24 -17.10 0.17
C VAL A 62 -43.90 -17.37 -0.51
N ARG A 63 -43.89 -17.55 -1.83
CA ARG A 63 -42.65 -17.76 -2.60
C ARG A 63 -41.67 -16.58 -2.53
N ASN A 64 -42.17 -15.34 -2.48
CA ASN A 64 -41.32 -14.15 -2.56
C ASN A 64 -41.04 -13.52 -1.19
N VAL A 65 -41.91 -13.71 -0.21
CA VAL A 65 -41.85 -13.03 1.10
C VAL A 65 -41.89 -14.02 2.26
N GLY A 66 -42.50 -15.20 2.09
CA GLY A 66 -42.64 -16.18 3.17
C GLY A 66 -41.32 -16.69 3.75
N HIS A 67 -40.27 -16.72 2.94
CA HIS A 67 -38.91 -17.12 3.33
C HIS A 67 -38.04 -15.95 3.85
N VAL A 68 -38.62 -14.77 4.07
CA VAL A 68 -37.90 -13.60 4.56
C VAL A 68 -37.75 -13.70 6.09
N VAL A 69 -36.55 -13.39 6.55
CA VAL A 69 -36.19 -13.37 7.97
C VAL A 69 -35.46 -12.07 8.33
N SER A 70 -35.43 -11.76 9.60
CA SER A 70 -34.62 -10.69 10.19
C SER A 70 -33.72 -11.27 11.28
N LEU A 71 -32.65 -10.55 11.59
CA LEU A 71 -31.72 -10.89 12.68
C LEU A 71 -31.86 -9.85 13.77
N TYR A 72 -32.42 -10.24 14.92
CA TYR A 72 -32.54 -9.36 16.09
C TYR A 72 -31.82 -10.00 17.28
N GLY A 73 -30.82 -9.29 17.83
CA GLY A 73 -30.02 -9.79 18.96
C GLY A 73 -29.33 -11.14 18.69
N GLY A 74 -28.95 -11.41 17.43
CA GLY A 74 -28.35 -12.68 17.02
C GLY A 74 -29.33 -13.85 16.93
N LYS A 75 -30.64 -13.61 16.87
CA LYS A 75 -31.67 -14.64 16.67
C LYS A 75 -32.43 -14.39 15.36
N VAL A 76 -32.77 -15.48 14.69
CA VAL A 76 -33.61 -15.48 13.49
C VAL A 76 -35.07 -15.25 13.89
N SER A 77 -35.70 -14.27 13.26
CA SER A 77 -37.12 -13.97 13.40
C SER A 77 -37.79 -13.95 12.03
N THR A 78 -38.99 -14.53 11.91
CA THR A 78 -39.66 -14.76 10.64
C THR A 78 -40.92 -13.90 10.51
N VAL A 79 -41.45 -13.77 9.30
CA VAL A 79 -42.75 -13.12 9.05
C VAL A 79 -43.93 -13.90 9.65
N TRP A 80 -43.72 -15.14 10.09
CA TRP A 80 -44.72 -16.05 10.65
C TRP A 80 -44.74 -16.07 12.18
N ASP A 81 -43.72 -15.50 12.83
CA ASP A 81 -43.60 -15.37 14.28
C ASP A 81 -44.63 -14.36 14.82
N ILE A 82 -45.87 -14.81 14.98
CA ILE A 82 -47.04 -14.02 15.34
C ILE A 82 -47.80 -14.73 16.46
N GLN A 83 -48.09 -13.98 17.53
CA GLN A 83 -48.84 -14.47 18.68
C GLN A 83 -50.32 -14.04 18.59
N GLY A 84 -51.21 -14.84 19.17
CA GLY A 84 -52.63 -14.48 19.31
C GLY A 84 -53.48 -14.56 18.03
N LEU A 85 -53.05 -15.36 17.05
CA LEU A 85 -53.86 -15.64 15.86
C LEU A 85 -55.06 -16.55 16.20
N PRO A 86 -56.21 -16.38 15.52
CA PRO A 86 -57.33 -17.29 15.67
C PRO A 86 -57.04 -18.64 15.00
N HIS A 87 -57.57 -19.72 15.58
CA HIS A 87 -57.53 -21.05 14.98
C HIS A 87 -58.24 -21.05 13.60
N PRO A 88 -57.67 -21.68 12.55
CA PRO A 88 -56.49 -22.56 12.52
C PRO A 88 -55.14 -21.86 12.27
N TYR A 89 -55.12 -20.54 12.13
CA TYR A 89 -53.96 -19.81 11.62
C TYR A 89 -52.81 -19.71 12.62
N ASP A 90 -53.09 -19.87 13.92
CA ASP A 90 -52.08 -20.05 14.97
C ASP A 90 -51.19 -21.28 14.70
N VAL A 91 -51.80 -22.42 14.37
CA VAL A 91 -51.08 -23.67 14.05
C VAL A 91 -50.28 -23.52 12.76
N VAL A 92 -50.90 -22.93 11.73
CA VAL A 92 -50.25 -22.72 10.43
C VAL A 92 -49.05 -21.77 10.54
N ALA A 93 -49.20 -20.66 11.26
CA ALA A 93 -48.12 -19.71 11.48
C ALA A 93 -46.96 -20.32 12.28
N ALA A 94 -47.25 -21.09 13.33
CA ALA A 94 -46.24 -21.77 14.13
C ALA A 94 -45.43 -22.79 13.30
N ALA A 95 -46.10 -23.59 12.47
CA ALA A 95 -45.44 -24.57 11.61
C ALA A 95 -44.53 -23.90 10.55
N LEU A 96 -44.98 -22.79 9.96
CA LEU A 96 -44.16 -22.03 9.01
C LEU A 96 -42.99 -21.31 9.69
N ASP A 97 -43.20 -20.76 10.89
CA ASP A 97 -42.14 -20.14 11.68
C ASP A 97 -41.04 -21.14 12.03
N GLU A 98 -41.41 -22.32 12.53
CA GLU A 98 -40.49 -23.41 12.84
C GLU A 98 -39.71 -23.85 11.59
N HIS A 99 -40.41 -24.07 10.47
CA HIS A 99 -39.80 -24.52 9.23
C HIS A 99 -38.79 -23.49 8.68
N VAL A 100 -39.16 -22.21 8.65
CA VAL A 100 -38.29 -21.13 8.15
C VAL A 100 -37.08 -20.92 9.06
N LYS A 101 -37.25 -21.00 10.40
CA LYS A 101 -36.14 -20.88 11.37
C LYS A 101 -35.11 -22.00 11.27
N ALA A 102 -35.52 -23.18 10.82
CA ALA A 102 -34.62 -24.33 10.66
C ALA A 102 -33.70 -24.23 9.43
N LEU A 103 -33.95 -23.30 8.51
CA LEU A 103 -33.23 -23.19 7.24
C LEU A 103 -32.07 -22.17 7.32
N PRO A 104 -30.96 -22.43 6.61
CA PRO A 104 -29.81 -21.54 6.62
C PRO A 104 -30.08 -20.23 5.87
N ILE A 105 -29.50 -19.13 6.37
CA ILE A 105 -29.57 -17.83 5.70
C ILE A 105 -28.67 -17.83 4.46
N ARG A 106 -29.26 -17.52 3.31
CA ARG A 106 -28.59 -17.56 2.01
C ARG A 106 -28.04 -16.21 1.58
N THR A 107 -28.83 -15.16 1.72
CA THR A 107 -28.46 -13.79 1.28
C THR A 107 -29.40 -12.75 1.87
N ILE A 108 -29.15 -11.47 1.58
CA ILE A 108 -30.06 -10.37 1.91
C ILE A 108 -31.30 -10.38 1.00
N PHE A 109 -32.41 -9.81 1.46
CA PHE A 109 -33.60 -9.65 0.65
C PHE A 109 -33.49 -8.40 -0.23
N ARG A 110 -33.45 -8.57 -1.56
CA ARG A 110 -33.50 -7.48 -2.55
C ARG A 110 -34.42 -7.83 -3.69
N THR A 111 -35.26 -6.88 -4.09
CA THR A 111 -36.31 -7.08 -5.12
C THR A 111 -36.48 -5.80 -5.94
N LYS A 112 -36.96 -5.92 -7.19
CA LYS A 112 -37.35 -4.76 -8.02
C LYS A 112 -38.81 -4.38 -7.81
N GLU A 113 -39.60 -5.33 -7.31
CA GLU A 113 -41.02 -5.22 -7.08
C GLU A 113 -41.31 -4.30 -5.88
N GLY A 114 -42.26 -3.38 -6.04
CA GLY A 114 -42.69 -2.50 -4.94
C GLY A 114 -43.66 -3.14 -3.97
N LYS A 115 -44.25 -4.29 -4.32
CA LYS A 115 -45.25 -5.00 -3.53
C LYS A 115 -45.35 -6.46 -3.95
N PHE A 116 -45.79 -7.31 -3.05
CA PHE A 116 -46.19 -8.69 -3.35
C PHE A 116 -47.60 -8.97 -2.81
N GLY A 117 -48.34 -9.81 -3.54
CA GLY A 117 -49.72 -10.17 -3.19
C GLY A 117 -50.75 -9.09 -3.53
N ALA A 118 -51.95 -9.26 -2.99
CA ALA A 118 -53.08 -8.35 -3.15
C ALA A 118 -53.92 -8.37 -1.87
N PRO A 119 -54.61 -7.27 -1.50
CA PRO A 119 -55.42 -7.28 -0.28
C PRO A 119 -56.60 -8.25 -0.37
N TYR A 120 -57.25 -8.29 -1.53
CA TYR A 120 -58.35 -9.20 -1.82
C TYR A 120 -58.56 -9.39 -3.32
N THR A 121 -59.31 -10.43 -3.69
CA THR A 121 -59.93 -10.57 -5.03
C THR A 121 -61.44 -10.75 -4.87
N LEU A 122 -62.19 -10.40 -5.92
CA LEU A 122 -63.64 -10.57 -5.97
C LEU A 122 -63.99 -11.68 -6.95
N GLU A 123 -64.84 -12.61 -6.52
CA GLU A 123 -65.39 -13.68 -7.34
C GLU A 123 -66.91 -13.51 -7.42
N MET A 124 -67.46 -13.44 -8.63
CA MET A 124 -68.91 -13.60 -8.82
C MET A 124 -69.24 -15.09 -8.83
N ARG A 125 -70.08 -15.53 -7.89
CA ARG A 125 -70.55 -16.91 -7.81
C ARG A 125 -71.93 -17.03 -8.46
N ASP A 126 -72.18 -18.14 -9.14
CA ASP A 126 -73.48 -18.40 -9.77
C ASP A 126 -74.61 -18.31 -8.74
N GLY A 127 -75.61 -17.48 -9.03
CA GLY A 127 -76.77 -17.24 -8.16
C GLY A 127 -76.53 -16.30 -6.98
N ALA A 128 -75.35 -15.69 -6.83
CA ALA A 128 -75.07 -14.73 -5.75
C ALA A 128 -75.57 -13.30 -6.10
N THR A 129 -76.10 -12.59 -5.10
CA THR A 129 -76.57 -11.19 -5.21
C THR A 129 -75.44 -10.16 -5.18
N GLY A 130 -74.19 -10.59 -5.01
CA GLY A 130 -73.01 -9.74 -4.99
C GLY A 130 -71.70 -10.55 -5.01
N PRO A 131 -70.55 -9.89 -5.22
CA PRO A 131 -69.26 -10.55 -5.30
C PRO A 131 -68.83 -11.12 -3.95
N HIS A 132 -68.30 -12.34 -3.98
CA HIS A 132 -67.60 -12.93 -2.84
C HIS A 132 -66.17 -12.39 -2.76
N ARG A 133 -65.78 -11.91 -1.58
CA ARG A 133 -64.43 -11.41 -1.31
C ARG A 133 -63.54 -12.52 -0.79
N TRP A 134 -62.39 -12.68 -1.42
CA TRP A 134 -61.29 -13.55 -0.99
C TRP A 134 -60.14 -12.67 -0.50
N ASP A 135 -59.79 -12.74 0.77
CA ASP A 135 -58.64 -12.02 1.32
C ASP A 135 -57.34 -12.79 1.06
N HIS A 136 -56.24 -12.08 0.77
CA HIS A 136 -54.93 -12.69 0.47
C HIS A 136 -53.82 -12.03 1.27
N PHE A 137 -52.67 -12.69 1.35
CA PHE A 137 -51.46 -12.05 1.85
C PHE A 137 -51.03 -10.89 0.94
N ARG A 138 -50.55 -9.81 1.55
CA ARG A 138 -49.91 -8.68 0.86
C ARG A 138 -48.81 -8.05 1.69
N CYS A 139 -47.88 -7.39 1.01
CA CYS A 139 -47.01 -6.39 1.63
C CYS A 139 -46.55 -5.38 0.58
N GLU A 140 -46.22 -4.18 1.05
CA GLU A 140 -45.46 -3.19 0.27
C GLU A 140 -44.00 -3.24 0.72
N ILE A 141 -43.09 -3.16 -0.24
CA ILE A 141 -41.66 -3.32 0.03
C ILE A 141 -41.04 -1.97 0.39
N VAL A 142 -40.47 -1.91 1.60
CA VAL A 142 -39.74 -0.73 2.08
C VAL A 142 -38.58 -0.39 1.14
N GLY A 143 -38.39 0.91 0.88
CA GLY A 143 -37.45 1.40 -0.13
C GLY A 143 -36.03 0.84 -0.03
N ARG A 144 -35.52 0.59 1.19
CA ARG A 144 -34.18 0.06 1.43
C ARG A 144 -33.93 -1.37 0.91
N HIS A 145 -35.00 -2.15 0.73
CA HIS A 145 -34.92 -3.51 0.19
C HIS A 145 -35.23 -3.55 -1.32
N ARG A 146 -35.51 -2.40 -1.94
CA ARG A 146 -35.70 -2.30 -3.38
C ARG A 146 -34.39 -2.02 -4.10
N SER A 147 -34.20 -2.65 -5.25
CA SER A 147 -33.08 -2.39 -6.15
C SER A 147 -33.51 -2.54 -7.60
N ASN A 148 -33.03 -1.66 -8.48
CA ASN A 148 -33.23 -1.80 -9.92
C ASN A 148 -32.35 -2.91 -10.53
N ALA A 149 -31.33 -3.37 -9.81
CA ALA A 149 -30.46 -4.47 -10.20
C ALA A 149 -30.26 -5.48 -9.04
N PRO A 150 -31.30 -6.18 -8.57
CA PRO A 150 -31.20 -7.09 -7.43
C PRO A 150 -30.14 -8.17 -7.63
N ALA A 151 -30.10 -8.80 -8.81
CA ALA A 151 -29.16 -9.86 -9.11
C ALA A 151 -27.69 -9.42 -8.98
N GLN A 152 -27.36 -8.20 -9.41
CA GLN A 152 -26.01 -7.65 -9.27
C GLN A 152 -25.65 -7.42 -7.80
N VAL A 153 -26.54 -6.76 -7.04
CA VAL A 153 -26.33 -6.49 -5.61
C VAL A 153 -26.11 -7.79 -4.83
N LEU A 154 -26.93 -8.81 -5.11
CA LEU A 154 -26.83 -10.12 -4.47
C LEU A 154 -25.54 -10.86 -4.86
N GLY A 155 -25.12 -10.76 -6.13
CA GLY A 155 -23.87 -11.37 -6.61
C GLY A 155 -22.63 -10.74 -5.96
N GLU A 156 -22.54 -9.41 -5.94
CA GLU A 156 -21.43 -8.69 -5.29
C GLU A 156 -21.35 -9.00 -3.79
N LEU A 157 -22.51 -9.02 -3.11
CA LEU A 157 -22.53 -9.37 -1.68
C LEU A 157 -22.10 -10.80 -1.44
N ALA A 158 -22.55 -11.76 -2.25
CA ALA A 158 -22.17 -13.17 -2.08
C ALA A 158 -20.66 -13.37 -2.15
N THR A 159 -19.97 -12.70 -3.09
CA THR A 159 -18.50 -12.71 -3.17
C THR A 159 -17.87 -12.15 -1.89
N ASN A 160 -18.34 -11.00 -1.42
CA ASN A 160 -17.78 -10.35 -0.24
C ASN A 160 -18.01 -11.16 1.05
N VAL A 161 -19.19 -11.76 1.21
CA VAL A 161 -19.52 -12.64 2.34
C VAL A 161 -18.64 -13.88 2.37
N GLY A 162 -18.34 -14.46 1.20
CA GLY A 162 -17.40 -15.58 1.10
C GLY A 162 -15.97 -15.20 1.51
N VAL A 163 -15.52 -13.98 1.23
CA VAL A 163 -14.23 -13.46 1.71
C VAL A 163 -14.28 -13.22 3.23
N PHE A 164 -15.36 -12.64 3.73
CA PHE A 164 -15.54 -12.31 5.14
C PHE A 164 -15.53 -13.56 6.02
N ARG A 165 -16.30 -14.58 5.63
CA ARG A 165 -16.33 -15.88 6.33
C ARG A 165 -14.95 -16.53 6.40
N ARG A 166 -14.25 -16.63 5.26
CA ARG A 166 -12.88 -17.16 5.22
C ARG A 166 -11.92 -16.34 6.07
N GLY A 167 -12.13 -15.03 6.18
CA GLY A 167 -11.38 -14.20 7.11
C GLY A 167 -11.48 -14.69 8.56
N PHE A 168 -12.65 -15.13 9.01
CA PHE A 168 -12.79 -15.68 10.36
C PHE A 168 -12.27 -17.11 10.49
N GLU A 169 -12.47 -17.93 9.46
CA GLU A 169 -12.15 -19.36 9.52
C GLU A 169 -10.68 -19.68 9.25
N GLU A 170 -9.98 -18.86 8.47
CA GLU A 170 -8.61 -19.13 8.01
C GLU A 170 -7.56 -18.25 8.71
N LEU A 171 -7.92 -17.06 9.21
CA LEU A 171 -6.97 -16.19 9.89
C LEU A 171 -6.88 -16.55 11.36
N THR A 172 -5.66 -16.60 11.90
CA THR A 172 -5.43 -16.94 13.30
C THR A 172 -5.43 -15.70 14.19
N THR A 173 -5.87 -15.86 15.44
CA THR A 173 -5.82 -14.78 16.44
C THR A 173 -4.39 -14.27 16.63
N ASP A 174 -3.44 -15.19 16.74
CA ASP A 174 -2.01 -14.88 16.91
C ASP A 174 -1.46 -14.03 15.76
N ALA A 175 -1.79 -14.34 14.51
CA ALA A 175 -1.37 -13.53 13.37
C ALA A 175 -1.94 -12.11 13.41
N ILE A 176 -3.21 -11.96 13.78
CA ILE A 176 -3.87 -10.65 13.89
C ILE A 176 -3.21 -9.82 15.02
N GLU A 177 -2.88 -10.45 16.14
CA GLU A 177 -2.22 -9.80 17.28
C GLU A 177 -0.78 -9.41 16.94
N THR A 178 -0.01 -10.30 16.32
CA THR A 178 1.34 -10.00 15.81
C THR A 178 1.33 -8.80 14.86
N VAL A 179 0.36 -8.70 13.93
CA VAL A 179 0.25 -7.52 13.06
C VAL A 179 -0.05 -6.25 13.87
N LEU A 180 -0.91 -6.30 14.89
CA LEU A 180 -1.18 -5.13 15.74
C LEU A 180 0.05 -4.71 16.56
N ASP A 181 0.81 -5.65 17.07
CA ASP A 181 2.05 -5.39 17.81
C ASP A 181 3.08 -4.73 16.89
N LEU A 182 3.29 -5.28 15.68
CA LEU A 182 4.16 -4.66 14.68
C LEU A 182 3.70 -3.25 14.27
N ILE A 183 2.39 -2.98 14.26
CA ILE A 183 1.85 -1.62 14.05
C ILE A 183 2.16 -0.70 15.24
N ASN A 184 1.97 -1.18 16.47
CA ASN A 184 2.17 -0.40 17.68
C ASN A 184 3.65 -0.08 17.93
N ASP A 185 4.54 -1.01 17.59
CA ASP A 185 5.99 -0.88 17.67
C ASP A 185 6.59 -0.09 16.49
N ASN A 186 5.73 0.39 15.58
CA ASN A 186 6.12 1.11 14.36
C ASN A 186 7.10 0.31 13.47
N ALA A 187 6.99 -1.02 13.51
CA ALA A 187 7.83 -1.98 12.79
C ALA A 187 7.30 -2.34 11.39
N LEU A 188 6.15 -1.80 10.99
CA LEU A 188 5.61 -1.92 9.62
C LEU A 188 5.66 -0.60 8.89
N TYR A 189 6.23 -0.60 7.68
CA TYR A 189 6.09 0.53 6.77
C TYR A 189 4.61 0.92 6.57
N ARG A 190 4.25 2.13 7.02
CA ARG A 190 2.88 2.68 6.97
C ARG A 190 1.83 1.86 7.74
N GLY A 191 2.25 1.04 8.72
CA GLY A 191 1.36 0.20 9.53
C GLY A 191 0.24 0.97 10.24
N ALA A 192 0.53 2.20 10.71
CA ALA A 192 -0.42 3.05 11.41
C ALA A 192 -1.72 3.32 10.62
N GLU A 193 -1.64 3.41 9.28
CA GLU A 193 -2.80 3.64 8.41
C GLU A 193 -3.82 2.50 8.47
N PHE A 194 -3.36 1.29 8.80
CA PHE A 194 -4.17 0.08 8.82
C PHE A 194 -4.71 -0.27 10.22
N LYS A 195 -4.22 0.40 11.28
CA LYS A 195 -4.51 0.08 12.68
C LYS A 195 -6.01 -0.06 12.97
N ARG A 196 -6.83 0.87 12.45
CA ARG A 196 -8.28 0.87 12.64
C ARG A 196 -8.92 -0.40 12.06
N ALA A 197 -8.59 -0.75 10.81
CA ALA A 197 -9.16 -1.90 10.12
C ALA A 197 -8.77 -3.22 10.80
N VAL A 198 -7.51 -3.38 11.23
CA VAL A 198 -7.04 -4.57 11.94
C VAL A 198 -7.71 -4.69 13.31
N THR A 199 -7.89 -3.57 14.02
CA THR A 199 -8.54 -3.54 15.34
C THR A 199 -10.04 -3.89 15.27
N GLU A 200 -10.75 -3.31 14.30
CA GLU A 200 -12.16 -3.61 14.05
C GLU A 200 -12.35 -5.08 13.65
N PHE A 201 -11.47 -5.61 12.79
CA PHE A 201 -11.51 -7.02 12.40
C PHE A 201 -11.20 -7.97 13.57
N ARG A 202 -10.15 -7.68 14.38
CA ARG A 202 -9.82 -8.44 15.60
C ARG A 202 -11.02 -8.56 16.52
N THR A 203 -11.71 -7.44 16.77
CA THR A 203 -12.86 -7.40 17.68
C THR A 203 -13.97 -8.34 17.23
N LEU A 204 -14.22 -8.43 15.92
CA LEU A 204 -15.22 -9.36 15.37
C LEU A 204 -14.71 -10.79 15.34
N HIS A 205 -13.45 -11.00 15.01
CA HIS A 205 -12.83 -12.32 14.96
C HIS A 205 -12.84 -13.01 16.34
N GLN A 206 -12.59 -12.26 17.41
CA GLN A 206 -12.70 -12.76 18.79
C GLN A 206 -14.14 -13.12 19.20
N LYS A 207 -15.15 -12.45 18.63
CA LYS A 207 -16.57 -12.73 18.90
C LYS A 207 -17.14 -13.83 18.00
N TYR A 208 -16.42 -14.21 16.94
CA TYR A 208 -16.86 -15.25 16.02
C TYR A 208 -16.96 -16.60 16.74
N PRO A 209 -18.07 -17.35 16.60
CA PRO A 209 -18.25 -18.64 17.28
C PRO A 209 -17.44 -19.75 16.57
N HIS A 210 -16.12 -19.73 16.72
CA HIS A 210 -15.19 -20.67 16.06
C HIS A 210 -15.56 -22.15 16.26
N GLY A 211 -15.94 -22.52 17.50
CA GLY A 211 -16.41 -23.86 17.86
C GLY A 211 -17.93 -24.07 17.80
N GLY A 212 -18.69 -23.08 17.34
CA GLY A 212 -20.15 -23.17 17.22
C GLY A 212 -20.61 -23.98 16.02
N SER A 213 -21.91 -24.27 15.98
CA SER A 213 -22.59 -24.87 14.84
C SER A 213 -22.52 -23.97 13.60
N GLN A 214 -22.71 -24.57 12.41
CA GLN A 214 -22.73 -23.81 11.15
C GLN A 214 -23.81 -22.71 11.16
N ALA A 215 -24.97 -22.98 11.79
CA ALA A 215 -26.04 -22.01 11.93
C ALA A 215 -25.63 -20.79 12.77
N GLU A 216 -24.92 -21.00 13.89
CA GLU A 216 -24.41 -19.91 14.73
C GLU A 216 -23.37 -19.06 13.99
N LYS A 217 -22.48 -19.71 13.24
CA LYS A 217 -21.49 -19.04 12.37
C LYS A 217 -22.17 -18.20 11.28
N ASP A 218 -23.17 -18.77 10.61
CA ASP A 218 -23.93 -18.09 9.56
C ASP A 218 -24.66 -16.86 10.11
N VAL A 219 -25.35 -17.00 11.23
CA VAL A 219 -26.04 -15.89 11.90
C VAL A 219 -25.05 -14.79 12.27
N PHE A 220 -23.87 -15.14 12.78
CA PHE A 220 -22.84 -14.15 13.10
C PHE A 220 -22.35 -13.40 11.85
N VAL A 221 -22.01 -14.12 10.79
CA VAL A 221 -21.55 -13.52 9.52
C VAL A 221 -22.61 -12.55 8.99
N TRP A 222 -23.85 -13.01 8.85
CA TRP A 222 -24.97 -12.22 8.32
C TRP A 222 -25.34 -11.03 9.20
N SER A 223 -25.20 -11.14 10.52
CA SER A 223 -25.43 -10.01 11.45
C SER A 223 -24.38 -8.90 11.29
N ASN A 224 -23.22 -9.21 10.70
CA ASN A 224 -22.09 -8.28 10.60
C ASN A 224 -21.76 -7.83 9.15
N VAL A 225 -22.52 -8.27 8.13
CA VAL A 225 -22.24 -7.91 6.72
C VAL A 225 -22.40 -6.41 6.43
N ALA A 226 -23.18 -5.69 7.24
CA ALA A 226 -23.31 -4.24 7.14
C ALA A 226 -22.04 -3.49 7.59
N ASN A 227 -21.09 -4.17 8.24
CA ASN A 227 -19.82 -3.60 8.66
C ASN A 227 -18.83 -3.54 7.48
N GLY A 228 -19.08 -2.61 6.57
CA GLY A 228 -18.38 -2.51 5.28
C GLY A 228 -16.87 -2.29 5.37
N ALA A 229 -16.35 -1.79 6.50
CA ALA A 229 -14.92 -1.54 6.69
C ALA A 229 -14.07 -2.82 6.70
N VAL A 230 -14.66 -3.94 7.12
CA VAL A 230 -13.94 -5.20 7.38
C VAL A 230 -14.42 -6.37 6.50
N LEU A 231 -15.50 -6.19 5.75
CA LEU A 231 -16.11 -7.23 4.92
C LEU A 231 -15.09 -7.87 3.94
N ASN A 232 -14.17 -7.07 3.42
CA ASN A 232 -13.11 -7.51 2.50
C ASN A 232 -11.72 -7.54 3.16
N PHE A 233 -11.64 -7.51 4.50
CA PHE A 233 -10.39 -7.36 5.25
C PHE A 233 -9.29 -8.32 4.76
N ARG A 234 -9.59 -9.62 4.65
CA ARG A 234 -8.67 -10.67 4.17
C ARG A 234 -7.97 -10.32 2.84
N ASN A 235 -8.64 -9.62 1.94
CA ASN A 235 -8.12 -9.26 0.61
C ASN A 235 -7.47 -7.87 0.56
N THR A 236 -7.50 -7.11 1.66
CA THR A 236 -6.76 -5.85 1.75
C THR A 236 -5.25 -6.13 1.83
N VAL A 237 -4.43 -5.13 1.53
CA VAL A 237 -2.96 -5.30 1.57
C VAL A 237 -2.47 -5.74 2.96
N ILE A 238 -3.00 -5.13 4.03
CA ILE A 238 -2.70 -5.55 5.41
C ILE A 238 -3.33 -6.90 5.74
N GLY A 239 -4.51 -7.21 5.19
CA GLY A 239 -5.11 -8.54 5.32
C GLY A 239 -4.24 -9.64 4.72
N THR A 240 -3.53 -9.37 3.61
CA THR A 240 -2.59 -10.35 3.04
C THR A 240 -1.41 -10.62 3.96
N LEU A 241 -0.96 -9.65 4.77
CA LEU A 241 0.05 -9.90 5.81
C LEU A 241 -0.47 -10.88 6.86
N VAL A 242 -1.72 -10.67 7.32
CA VAL A 242 -2.36 -11.56 8.29
C VAL A 242 -2.55 -12.96 7.69
N VAL A 243 -2.90 -13.06 6.41
CA VAL A 243 -2.99 -14.35 5.68
C VAL A 243 -1.64 -15.07 5.68
N ASP A 244 -0.57 -14.38 5.28
CA ASP A 244 0.78 -14.96 5.20
C ASP A 244 1.23 -15.49 6.58
N LEU A 245 1.05 -14.69 7.64
CA LEU A 245 1.36 -15.11 9.01
C LEU A 245 0.47 -16.25 9.52
N SER A 246 -0.83 -16.24 9.18
CA SER A 246 -1.76 -17.32 9.55
C SER A 246 -1.42 -18.64 8.84
N ALA A 247 -0.80 -18.57 7.65
CA ALA A 247 -0.31 -19.72 6.91
C ALA A 247 1.04 -20.25 7.45
N GLY A 248 1.62 -19.62 8.48
CA GLY A 248 2.89 -20.01 9.06
C GLY A 248 4.11 -19.50 8.30
N GLU A 249 3.97 -18.50 7.43
CA GLU A 249 5.13 -17.82 6.87
C GLU A 249 5.93 -17.12 7.97
N GLU A 250 7.24 -17.09 7.78
CA GLU A 250 8.16 -16.43 8.69
C GLU A 250 7.88 -14.90 8.71
N THR A 251 7.95 -14.29 9.90
CA THR A 251 7.45 -12.93 10.13
C THR A 251 8.19 -11.90 9.28
N ASP A 252 9.51 -11.97 9.21
CA ASP A 252 10.29 -11.02 8.40
C ASP A 252 9.96 -11.16 6.91
N ARG A 253 9.77 -12.38 6.41
CA ARG A 253 9.34 -12.61 5.02
C ARG A 253 7.94 -12.06 4.74
N ALA A 254 6.99 -12.31 5.63
CA ALA A 254 5.62 -11.83 5.49
C ALA A 254 5.56 -10.29 5.53
N VAL A 255 6.31 -9.67 6.46
CA VAL A 255 6.48 -8.22 6.55
C VAL A 255 7.10 -7.67 5.27
N ARG A 256 8.19 -8.24 4.76
CA ARG A 256 8.80 -7.81 3.50
C ARG A 256 7.86 -7.91 2.31
N SER A 257 7.05 -8.98 2.22
CA SER A 257 5.99 -9.14 1.20
C SER A 257 4.95 -8.02 1.29
N PHE A 258 4.50 -7.70 2.50
CA PHE A 258 3.62 -6.57 2.76
C PHE A 258 4.26 -5.22 2.37
N GLU A 259 5.48 -4.95 2.81
CA GLU A 259 6.20 -3.71 2.52
C GLU A 259 6.48 -3.56 1.03
N GLN A 260 6.81 -4.66 0.32
CA GLN A 260 6.91 -4.67 -1.13
C GLN A 260 5.58 -4.31 -1.78
N LYS A 261 4.43 -4.77 -1.25
CA LYS A 261 3.12 -4.41 -1.78
C LYS A 261 2.76 -2.94 -1.48
N VAL A 262 3.16 -2.39 -0.32
CA VAL A 262 2.82 -1.04 0.17
C VAL A 262 3.82 0.04 -0.26
N ALA A 263 5.04 -0.35 -0.66
CA ALA A 263 6.06 0.54 -1.18
C ALA A 263 5.51 1.37 -2.34
N PRO A 264 5.83 2.68 -2.43
CA PRO A 264 5.31 3.59 -3.46
C PRO A 264 5.48 3.08 -4.90
N MET A 265 6.51 2.25 -5.13
CA MET A 265 6.85 1.64 -6.43
C MET A 265 5.85 0.59 -6.92
N ASN A 266 5.20 -0.13 -5.98
CA ASN A 266 4.43 -1.34 -6.24
C ASN A 266 2.98 -1.22 -5.77
N TYR A 267 2.68 -0.28 -4.86
CA TYR A 267 1.32 -0.06 -4.38
C TYR A 267 0.48 0.64 -5.45
N LYS A 268 -0.08 -0.22 -6.31
CA LYS A 268 -0.92 0.09 -7.47
C LYS A 268 -0.14 0.71 -8.62
N ARG A 269 0.54 -0.14 -9.39
CA ARG A 269 0.49 -0.02 -10.85
C ARG A 269 -0.84 -0.60 -11.33
N PRO A 270 -1.87 0.19 -11.69
CA PRO A 270 -2.95 -0.35 -12.48
C PRO A 270 -2.41 -0.52 -13.90
N THR A 271 -2.16 -1.75 -14.34
CA THR A 271 -2.18 -2.15 -15.76
C THR A 271 -3.59 -2.03 -16.37
N ALA A 272 -4.46 -1.19 -15.80
CA ALA A 272 -5.84 -1.07 -16.21
C ALA A 272 -5.96 -0.06 -17.35
N LEU A 273 -6.39 -0.54 -18.51
CA LEU A 273 -6.89 0.25 -19.63
C LEU A 273 -7.81 1.38 -19.11
N ILE A 274 -7.41 2.63 -19.29
CA ILE A 274 -8.26 3.80 -19.01
C ILE A 274 -9.22 3.96 -20.17
N THR A 275 -10.52 4.08 -19.89
CA THR A 275 -11.53 4.33 -20.92
C THR A 275 -11.77 5.83 -21.11
N PRO A 276 -12.21 6.29 -22.30
CA PRO A 276 -12.54 7.70 -22.54
C PRO A 276 -13.51 8.27 -21.50
N LYS A 277 -14.54 7.50 -21.11
CA LYS A 277 -15.52 7.89 -20.07
C LYS A 277 -14.88 8.18 -18.71
N MET A 278 -13.82 7.47 -18.35
CA MET A 278 -13.09 7.73 -17.09
C MET A 278 -12.30 9.03 -17.16
N ILE A 279 -11.75 9.36 -18.33
CA ILE A 279 -11.04 10.62 -18.58
C ILE A 279 -12.01 11.78 -18.49
N ASP A 280 -13.16 11.70 -19.20
CA ASP A 280 -14.19 12.75 -19.18
C ASP A 280 -14.68 13.03 -17.76
N ALA A 281 -14.91 11.98 -16.97
CA ALA A 281 -15.34 12.12 -15.58
C ALA A 281 -14.27 12.77 -14.69
N ALA A 282 -12.98 12.48 -14.91
CA ALA A 282 -11.88 13.08 -14.16
C ALA A 282 -11.66 14.56 -14.54
N LEU A 283 -11.72 14.88 -15.85
CA LEU A 283 -11.64 16.26 -16.34
C LEU A 283 -12.84 17.09 -15.86
N GLY A 284 -14.05 16.53 -15.92
CA GLY A 284 -15.24 17.14 -15.35
C GLY A 284 -15.06 17.45 -13.86
N LYS A 285 -14.49 16.51 -13.09
CA LYS A 285 -14.22 16.73 -11.67
C LYS A 285 -13.18 17.83 -11.40
N LEU A 286 -12.13 17.94 -12.23
CA LEU A 286 -11.16 19.04 -12.13
C LEU A 286 -11.82 20.39 -12.40
N LYS A 287 -12.65 20.47 -13.43
CA LYS A 287 -13.41 21.67 -13.79
C LYS A 287 -14.38 22.09 -12.68
N ASP A 288 -15.14 21.15 -12.13
CA ASP A 288 -16.08 21.41 -11.02
C ASP A 288 -15.37 21.95 -9.77
N LEU A 289 -14.10 21.60 -9.58
CA LEU A 289 -13.27 22.05 -8.46
C LEU A 289 -12.39 23.27 -8.79
N GLY A 290 -12.41 23.76 -10.04
CA GLY A 290 -11.53 24.84 -10.50
C GLY A 290 -10.03 24.49 -10.47
N LEU A 291 -9.68 23.21 -10.66
CA LEU A 291 -8.31 22.68 -10.54
C LEU A 291 -7.63 22.39 -11.90
N GLU A 292 -8.21 22.87 -13.00
CA GLU A 292 -7.68 22.58 -14.35
C GLU A 292 -6.26 23.12 -14.54
N SER A 293 -5.94 24.30 -14.00
CA SER A 293 -4.59 24.88 -14.03
C SER A 293 -3.64 24.29 -12.98
N ALA A 294 -4.16 23.50 -12.03
CA ALA A 294 -3.39 22.91 -10.94
C ALA A 294 -2.51 21.72 -11.37
N VAL A 295 -2.91 21.07 -12.46
CA VAL A 295 -2.22 19.86 -12.96
C VAL A 295 -0.98 20.18 -13.79
N GLU A 296 -0.81 21.45 -14.21
CA GLU A 296 0.38 21.92 -14.90
C GLU A 296 1.47 22.25 -13.89
N ARG A 297 2.59 21.52 -13.97
CA ARG A 297 3.65 21.50 -12.97
C ARG A 297 4.99 21.90 -13.59
N ARG A 298 5.85 22.53 -12.80
CA ARG A 298 7.24 22.86 -13.14
C ARG A 298 8.17 22.58 -11.97
N PHE A 299 9.47 22.59 -12.20
CA PHE A 299 10.43 22.68 -11.10
C PHE A 299 10.19 23.97 -10.30
N ALA A 300 10.24 23.84 -8.97
CA ALA A 300 10.19 24.99 -8.08
C ALA A 300 11.52 25.74 -8.15
N LYS A 301 11.47 27.04 -7.97
CA LYS A 301 12.60 27.97 -7.99
C LYS A 301 12.73 28.60 -6.62
N LEU A 302 13.91 29.14 -6.31
CA LEU A 302 14.17 29.77 -5.01
C LEU A 302 13.21 30.94 -4.75
N SER A 303 12.83 31.70 -5.79
CA SER A 303 11.87 32.81 -5.71
C SER A 303 10.43 32.38 -5.38
N ASP A 304 10.11 31.09 -5.48
CA ASP A 304 8.79 30.55 -5.14
C ASP A 304 8.63 30.31 -3.63
N VAL A 305 9.73 30.18 -2.89
CA VAL A 305 9.73 29.74 -1.48
C VAL A 305 9.86 30.94 -0.56
N SER A 306 8.96 31.04 0.44
CA SER A 306 9.01 32.10 1.45
C SER A 306 10.10 31.85 2.49
N VAL A 307 10.53 32.90 3.21
CA VAL A 307 11.51 32.76 4.31
C VAL A 307 11.00 31.84 5.42
N ASN A 308 9.69 31.79 5.66
CA ASN A 308 9.08 30.93 6.69
C ASN A 308 9.11 29.43 6.31
N ASN A 309 9.24 29.12 5.02
CA ASN A 309 9.27 27.75 4.52
C ASN A 309 10.70 27.17 4.50
N VAL A 310 11.68 27.98 4.88
CA VAL A 310 13.09 27.66 4.83
C VAL A 310 13.67 27.67 6.25
N LEU A 311 14.33 26.59 6.64
CA LEU A 311 15.01 26.47 7.93
C LEU A 311 16.40 27.13 7.90
N PHE A 312 17.06 27.14 6.74
CA PHE A 312 18.34 27.81 6.53
C PHE A 312 18.54 28.25 5.07
N VAL A 313 19.20 29.39 4.90
CA VAL A 313 19.62 29.96 3.62
C VAL A 313 21.08 30.36 3.76
N ASP A 314 21.93 29.90 2.84
CA ASP A 314 23.32 30.33 2.85
C ASP A 314 23.44 31.82 2.51
N ASN A 315 24.41 32.50 3.14
CA ASN A 315 24.64 33.93 2.93
C ASN A 315 24.83 34.32 1.46
N SER A 316 25.39 33.44 0.61
CA SER A 316 25.62 33.75 -0.80
C SER A 316 24.34 33.74 -1.67
N VAL A 317 23.24 33.14 -1.19
CA VAL A 317 21.97 33.04 -1.96
C VAL A 317 20.83 33.88 -1.36
N ARG A 318 21.05 34.49 -0.19
CA ARG A 318 20.07 35.28 0.56
C ARG A 318 19.52 36.51 -0.21
N GLY A 319 20.30 37.08 -1.12
CA GLY A 319 19.91 38.24 -1.94
C GLY A 319 18.88 37.95 -3.04
N ASN A 320 18.65 36.67 -3.37
CA ASN A 320 17.68 36.24 -4.40
C ASN A 320 16.28 35.96 -3.83
N MET A 321 16.07 36.18 -2.53
CA MET A 321 14.78 36.01 -1.85
C MET A 321 14.03 37.35 -1.78
N LYS A 322 12.72 37.27 -1.50
CA LYS A 322 11.76 38.39 -1.66
C LYS A 322 12.06 39.64 -0.82
N ASP A 323 12.98 39.59 0.16
CA ASP A 323 13.38 40.74 1.01
C ASP A 323 14.84 40.60 1.55
N GLY A 324 15.87 41.10 0.86
CA GLY A 324 17.24 40.95 1.40
C GLY A 324 18.38 41.73 0.74
N LEU A 325 18.43 43.05 0.92
CA LEU A 325 19.53 43.93 0.43
C LEU A 325 20.84 43.81 1.25
N ALA A 326 20.89 42.99 2.32
CA ALA A 326 22.00 42.97 3.28
C ALA A 326 23.11 41.92 2.99
N GLY A 327 22.94 41.02 2.00
CA GLY A 327 23.85 39.90 1.76
C GLY A 327 25.15 40.21 1.01
N LEU A 328 25.32 41.43 0.50
CA LEU A 328 26.39 41.78 -0.46
C LEU A 328 27.77 42.07 0.14
N LEU A 329 27.96 41.96 1.47
CA LEU A 329 29.19 42.44 2.14
C LEU A 329 30.01 41.40 2.94
N MET A 330 29.69 40.10 2.87
CA MET A 330 30.42 39.07 3.64
C MET A 330 30.84 37.84 2.83
N ALA A 331 31.44 38.05 1.67
CA ALA A 331 31.97 36.97 0.84
C ALA A 331 33.49 37.06 0.66
N GLU A 332 34.28 37.09 1.74
CA GLU A 332 35.74 36.97 1.62
C GLU A 332 36.46 36.56 2.92
N VAL A 333 36.17 35.36 3.44
CA VAL A 333 37.07 34.71 4.41
C VAL A 333 37.10 33.20 4.12
N LYS A 334 38.29 32.64 3.82
CA LYS A 334 38.50 31.18 3.71
C LYS A 334 38.80 30.61 5.10
N PRO A 335 37.92 29.79 5.70
CA PRO A 335 38.18 29.19 7.01
C PRO A 335 39.12 27.98 6.92
N ALA A 336 39.73 27.64 8.06
CA ALA A 336 40.61 26.49 8.23
C ALA A 336 39.89 25.15 7.99
N ALA A 337 40.65 24.13 7.56
CA ALA A 337 40.14 22.78 7.30
C ALA A 337 39.55 22.16 8.58
N VAL A 338 38.35 21.57 8.45
CA VAL A 338 37.62 20.91 9.53
C VAL A 338 37.96 19.43 9.56
N ASP A 339 38.16 18.86 10.76
CA ASP A 339 38.31 17.41 10.91
C ASP A 339 36.96 16.71 10.76
N ILE A 340 36.80 15.99 9.65
CA ILE A 340 35.58 15.24 9.32
C ILE A 340 35.60 13.84 9.96
N LYS A 341 36.77 13.30 10.33
CA LYS A 341 36.89 11.92 10.83
C LYS A 341 36.30 11.76 12.23
N HIS A 342 36.28 12.83 13.01
CA HIS A 342 35.73 12.87 14.36
C HIS A 342 34.49 13.78 14.42
N ALA A 343 33.58 13.63 13.45
CA ALA A 343 32.32 14.36 13.42
C ALA A 343 31.47 14.05 14.67
N GLU A 344 30.81 15.07 15.22
CA GLU A 344 29.92 14.92 16.38
C GLU A 344 28.60 14.27 15.97
N GLU A 345 28.21 13.21 16.68
CA GLU A 345 26.93 12.53 16.49
C GLU A 345 25.77 13.35 17.07
N ILE A 346 24.74 13.63 16.27
CA ILE A 346 23.59 14.46 16.65
C ILE A 346 22.31 14.01 15.94
N THR A 347 21.14 14.22 16.55
CA THR A 347 19.85 14.04 15.86
C THR A 347 19.47 15.27 15.05
N MET A 348 18.58 15.12 14.06
CA MET A 348 18.11 16.25 13.26
C MET A 348 17.42 17.33 14.11
N ASP A 349 16.62 16.96 15.11
CA ASP A 349 15.97 17.93 15.99
C ASP A 349 16.96 18.71 16.86
N GLU A 350 17.97 18.04 17.41
CA GLU A 350 19.06 18.70 18.14
C GLU A 350 19.89 19.60 17.22
N PHE A 351 20.10 19.19 15.97
CA PHE A 351 20.77 20.02 14.97
C PHE A 351 19.99 21.30 14.70
N LEU A 352 18.68 21.19 14.48
CA LEU A 352 17.79 22.34 14.25
C LEU A 352 17.75 23.30 15.45
N ALA A 353 17.75 22.76 16.69
CA ALA A 353 17.64 23.57 17.89
C ALA A 353 18.96 24.23 18.31
N ARG A 354 20.09 23.51 18.21
CA ARG A 354 21.38 23.92 18.78
C ARG A 354 22.38 24.43 17.76
N VAL A 355 22.44 23.80 16.59
CA VAL A 355 23.52 24.00 15.61
C VAL A 355 23.08 24.99 14.53
N LEU A 356 21.91 24.77 13.92
CA LEU A 356 21.40 25.56 12.81
C LEU A 356 21.30 27.07 13.09
N PRO A 357 20.89 27.53 14.29
CA PRO A 357 20.80 28.98 14.58
C PRO A 357 22.15 29.70 14.55
N GLN A 358 23.26 28.97 14.62
CA GLN A 358 24.63 29.51 14.59
C GLN A 358 25.28 29.38 13.21
N ALA A 359 24.62 28.74 12.25
CA ALA A 359 25.18 28.45 10.94
C ALA A 359 25.12 29.67 10.00
N SER A 360 26.25 30.03 9.41
CA SER A 360 26.35 30.93 8.26
C SER A 360 26.57 30.19 6.94
N SER A 361 27.09 28.95 7.00
CA SER A 361 27.30 28.07 5.84
C SER A 361 27.21 26.60 6.27
N ILE A 362 26.65 25.77 5.38
CA ILE A 362 26.54 24.32 5.56
C ILE A 362 27.06 23.64 4.29
N ASP A 363 27.99 22.70 4.44
CA ASP A 363 28.45 21.80 3.39
C ASP A 363 28.04 20.35 3.73
N LEU A 364 27.46 19.61 2.79
CA LEU A 364 27.16 18.18 2.92
C LEU A 364 28.32 17.36 2.36
N LEU A 365 28.84 16.39 3.13
CA LEU A 365 29.68 15.35 2.54
C LEU A 365 28.77 14.38 1.78
N LEU A 366 28.62 14.63 0.48
CA LEU A 366 27.81 13.81 -0.39
C LEU A 366 28.53 12.49 -0.60
N LYS A 367 27.92 11.36 -0.28
CA LYS A 367 28.49 10.02 -0.46
C LYS A 367 27.68 9.22 -1.48
N ASN A 368 28.26 8.17 -2.04
CA ASN A 368 27.55 7.27 -2.96
C ASN A 368 26.26 6.68 -2.34
N LYS A 369 26.24 6.45 -1.03
CA LYS A 369 25.02 6.01 -0.33
C LYS A 369 23.84 7.00 -0.42
N HIS A 370 24.10 8.27 -0.74
CA HIS A 370 23.06 9.32 -0.87
C HIS A 370 22.48 9.41 -2.29
N LEU A 371 22.93 8.59 -3.25
CA LEU A 371 22.44 8.65 -4.65
C LEU A 371 20.92 8.46 -4.76
N SER A 372 20.32 7.67 -3.86
CA SER A 372 18.87 7.45 -3.79
C SER A 372 18.09 8.57 -3.07
N ASN A 373 18.80 9.50 -2.43
CA ASN A 373 18.21 10.63 -1.73
C ASN A 373 18.05 11.84 -2.63
N PHE A 374 18.57 11.82 -3.86
CA PHE A 374 18.42 12.93 -4.80
C PHE A 374 16.93 13.23 -5.05
N MET A 375 16.57 14.50 -5.01
CA MET A 375 15.19 14.94 -5.13
C MET A 375 15.09 16.33 -5.74
N SER A 376 13.93 16.61 -6.32
CA SER A 376 13.56 17.91 -6.86
C SER A 376 12.23 18.37 -6.30
N LEU A 377 12.15 19.65 -5.95
CA LEU A 377 10.91 20.30 -5.57
C LEU A 377 10.15 20.76 -6.83
N THR A 378 8.84 20.63 -6.80
CA THR A 378 7.95 20.99 -7.92
C THR A 378 6.87 21.96 -7.45
N ALA A 379 6.48 22.88 -8.32
CA ALA A 379 5.52 23.96 -8.07
C ALA A 379 4.47 24.04 -9.20
N PRO A 380 3.30 24.65 -8.98
CA PRO A 380 2.35 24.87 -10.05
C PRO A 380 2.92 25.87 -11.06
N VAL A 381 2.54 25.73 -12.33
CA VAL A 381 2.86 26.74 -13.34
C VAL A 381 2.10 28.03 -13.06
N HIS A 382 0.82 27.92 -12.67
CA HIS A 382 -0.09 29.03 -12.42
C HIS A 382 -0.17 29.35 -10.92
N ALA A 383 -0.07 30.63 -10.56
CA ALA A 383 -0.11 31.07 -9.15
C ALA A 383 -1.50 30.91 -8.51
N ASP A 384 -2.56 30.94 -9.33
CA ASP A 384 -3.98 30.81 -8.97
C ASP A 384 -4.52 29.39 -9.20
N ALA A 385 -3.64 28.38 -9.29
CA ALA A 385 -3.93 26.97 -9.56
C ALA A 385 -4.92 26.29 -8.60
N GLY A 386 -5.33 26.93 -7.51
CA GLY A 386 -6.11 26.30 -6.46
C GLY A 386 -5.34 25.19 -5.72
N GLN A 387 -6.02 24.51 -4.81
CA GLN A 387 -5.39 23.54 -3.90
C GLN A 387 -5.62 22.10 -4.37
N LEU A 388 -4.65 21.57 -5.11
CA LEU A 388 -4.64 20.19 -5.63
C LEU A 388 -4.30 19.14 -4.56
N PHE A 389 -3.41 19.48 -3.63
CA PHE A 389 -2.87 18.55 -2.65
C PHE A 389 -3.62 18.57 -1.31
N LYS A 390 -3.32 17.59 -0.45
CA LYS A 390 -3.88 17.46 0.91
C LYS A 390 -3.45 18.57 1.87
N TRP A 391 -2.39 19.31 1.51
CA TRP A 391 -1.87 20.45 2.26
C TRP A 391 -2.18 21.76 1.55
N ASP A 392 -2.06 22.87 2.27
CA ASP A 392 -2.56 24.20 1.86
C ASP A 392 -1.61 24.99 0.94
N ASN A 393 -0.58 24.34 0.38
CA ASN A 393 0.31 24.94 -0.62
C ASN A 393 0.40 24.08 -1.89
N GLY A 394 0.83 24.70 -2.98
CA GLY A 394 0.92 24.05 -4.29
C GLY A 394 2.20 23.23 -4.52
N PHE A 395 3.08 23.08 -3.52
CA PHE A 395 4.38 22.43 -3.73
C PHE A 395 4.28 20.93 -3.52
N ALA A 396 5.10 20.18 -4.25
CA ALA A 396 5.32 18.75 -4.04
C ALA A 396 6.79 18.43 -4.33
N TRP A 397 7.19 17.18 -4.20
CA TRP A 397 8.54 16.74 -4.48
C TRP A 397 8.55 15.43 -5.26
N SER A 398 9.66 15.17 -5.93
CA SER A 398 9.94 13.94 -6.65
C SER A 398 11.36 13.52 -6.32
N TYR A 399 11.53 12.29 -5.82
CA TYR A 399 12.86 11.69 -5.71
C TYR A 399 13.33 11.20 -7.09
N ASP A 400 14.64 11.18 -7.30
CA ASP A 400 15.27 10.72 -8.54
C ASP A 400 15.11 9.22 -8.71
N GLY A 401 14.38 8.83 -9.76
CA GLY A 401 14.19 7.43 -10.12
C GLY A 401 13.47 6.60 -9.06
N ASP A 402 12.86 5.51 -9.51
CA ASP A 402 12.54 4.40 -8.64
C ASP A 402 13.85 3.90 -7.98
N ALA A 403 14.17 4.35 -6.74
CA ALA A 403 15.29 3.90 -5.88
C ALA A 403 16.45 3.23 -6.64
N ALA A 404 17.19 4.01 -7.41
CA ALA A 404 18.28 3.49 -8.23
C ALA A 404 19.61 3.41 -7.49
N ASP A 405 20.38 2.37 -7.84
CA ASP A 405 21.84 2.20 -7.71
C ASP A 405 22.46 1.80 -6.36
N SER A 406 22.06 0.65 -5.82
CA SER A 406 23.03 -0.17 -5.08
C SER A 406 23.39 -1.42 -5.87
N ILE A 407 24.60 -1.96 -5.66
CA ILE A 407 25.03 -3.23 -6.29
C ILE A 407 24.02 -4.33 -5.95
N LYS A 408 23.53 -4.36 -4.70
CA LYS A 408 22.40 -5.21 -4.27
C LYS A 408 21.14 -5.10 -5.16
N GLN A 409 20.74 -3.90 -5.58
CA GLN A 409 19.60 -3.74 -6.50
C GLN A 409 19.92 -4.22 -7.91
N ARG A 410 21.16 -4.04 -8.39
CA ARG A 410 21.60 -4.60 -9.68
C ARG A 410 21.54 -6.13 -9.65
N VAL A 411 22.01 -6.75 -8.57
CA VAL A 411 21.91 -8.20 -8.35
C VAL A 411 20.45 -8.65 -8.38
N LYS A 412 19.55 -7.99 -7.64
CA LYS A 412 18.10 -8.30 -7.66
C LYS A 412 17.51 -8.22 -9.06
N ARG A 413 17.81 -7.14 -9.80
CA ARG A 413 17.31 -6.93 -11.16
C ARG A 413 17.81 -7.97 -12.15
N ALA A 414 19.03 -8.48 -11.94
CA ALA A 414 19.61 -9.57 -12.71
C ALA A 414 19.11 -10.96 -12.25
N GLY A 415 18.25 -11.04 -11.22
CA GLY A 415 17.68 -12.29 -10.70
C GLY A 415 18.55 -13.01 -9.66
N GLY A 416 19.59 -12.35 -9.14
CA GLY A 416 20.51 -12.92 -8.14
C GLY A 416 19.98 -12.90 -6.71
N ASN A 417 20.55 -13.78 -5.89
CA ASN A 417 20.25 -13.87 -4.48
C ASN A 417 20.99 -12.76 -3.71
N VAL A 418 20.22 -12.02 -2.91
CA VAL A 418 20.73 -10.98 -2.01
C VAL A 418 20.51 -11.29 -0.53
N GLU A 419 19.91 -12.44 -0.24
CA GLU A 419 19.64 -12.97 1.09
C GLU A 419 20.64 -14.12 1.34
N ALA A 420 21.84 -13.75 1.81
CA ALA A 420 22.95 -14.65 2.05
C ALA A 420 23.73 -14.22 3.31
N ASP A 421 24.34 -15.18 4.00
CA ASP A 421 25.16 -14.90 5.19
C ASP A 421 26.42 -14.14 4.80
N LEU A 422 27.04 -14.53 3.67
CA LEU A 422 28.10 -13.80 2.99
C LEU A 422 27.73 -13.64 1.51
N ARG A 423 27.88 -12.43 1.02
CA ARG A 423 27.72 -12.08 -0.40
C ARG A 423 28.92 -11.27 -0.85
N VAL A 424 29.47 -11.63 -2.00
CA VAL A 424 30.48 -10.84 -2.70
C VAL A 424 29.94 -10.53 -4.08
N SER A 425 29.75 -9.24 -4.38
CA SER A 425 29.23 -8.78 -5.66
C SER A 425 30.23 -7.87 -6.36
N LEU A 426 30.34 -7.98 -7.67
CA LEU A 426 31.17 -7.16 -8.54
C LEU A 426 30.28 -6.30 -9.42
N ALA A 427 30.56 -5.01 -9.57
CA ALA A 427 29.83 -4.13 -10.48
C ALA A 427 30.77 -3.17 -11.22
N TRP A 428 30.43 -2.84 -12.47
CA TRP A 428 31.17 -1.91 -13.31
C TRP A 428 30.23 -1.13 -14.25
N THR A 429 30.80 -0.30 -15.12
CA THR A 429 30.07 0.75 -15.88
C THR A 429 30.31 0.75 -17.39
N ASN A 430 30.91 -0.31 -17.93
CA ASN A 430 31.24 -0.45 -19.35
C ASN A 430 30.88 -1.85 -19.86
N TYR A 431 31.11 -2.12 -21.15
CA TYR A 431 30.80 -3.40 -21.78
C TYR A 431 31.88 -4.49 -21.59
N ASP A 432 32.92 -4.26 -20.77
CA ASP A 432 33.96 -5.27 -20.50
C ASP A 432 33.36 -6.54 -19.87
N ASP A 433 34.06 -7.67 -20.05
CA ASP A 433 33.77 -8.97 -19.43
C ASP A 433 34.60 -9.08 -18.16
N LEU A 434 34.09 -8.58 -17.03
CA LEU A 434 34.76 -8.70 -15.75
C LEU A 434 34.19 -9.88 -14.96
N ASP A 435 35.02 -10.89 -14.71
CA ASP A 435 34.66 -12.07 -13.95
C ASP A 435 35.12 -11.98 -12.49
N LEU A 436 34.26 -12.38 -11.57
CA LEU A 436 34.54 -12.54 -10.15
C LEU A 436 35.05 -13.96 -9.87
N HIS A 437 36.26 -14.03 -9.32
CA HIS A 437 36.93 -15.26 -8.95
C HIS A 437 37.08 -15.34 -7.43
N ILE A 438 36.64 -16.45 -6.83
CA ILE A 438 36.83 -16.69 -5.38
C ILE A 438 37.38 -18.09 -5.14
N VAL A 439 38.56 -18.17 -4.53
CA VAL A 439 39.15 -19.44 -4.06
C VAL A 439 38.84 -19.62 -2.57
N GLU A 440 38.09 -20.67 -2.26
CA GLU A 440 37.69 -21.04 -0.89
C GLU A 440 38.86 -21.69 -0.11
N PRO A 441 38.77 -21.78 1.23
CA PRO A 441 39.78 -22.43 2.06
C PRO A 441 40.06 -23.88 1.68
N SER A 442 39.07 -24.60 1.14
CA SER A 442 39.20 -25.97 0.65
C SER A 442 40.00 -26.10 -0.65
N GLY A 443 40.35 -24.99 -1.29
CA GLY A 443 40.95 -24.96 -2.63
C GLY A 443 39.92 -24.95 -3.76
N ASN A 444 38.62 -24.98 -3.47
CA ASN A 444 37.58 -24.84 -4.49
C ASN A 444 37.61 -23.44 -5.10
N HIS A 445 37.76 -23.36 -6.42
CA HIS A 445 37.82 -22.11 -7.17
C HIS A 445 36.50 -21.86 -7.87
N ILE A 446 35.77 -20.84 -7.40
CA ILE A 446 34.47 -20.41 -7.91
C ILE A 446 34.69 -19.30 -8.93
N TYR A 447 34.18 -19.50 -10.14
CA TYR A 447 34.20 -18.53 -11.26
C TYR A 447 33.22 -18.99 -12.35
N TYR A 448 33.10 -18.25 -13.46
CA TYR A 448 32.21 -18.58 -14.59
C TYR A 448 32.19 -20.08 -14.97
N GLY A 449 33.37 -20.70 -15.09
CA GLY A 449 33.52 -22.11 -15.50
C GLY A 449 33.26 -23.14 -14.39
N ASN A 450 33.26 -22.72 -13.12
CA ASN A 450 32.91 -23.54 -11.97
C ASN A 450 32.08 -22.73 -10.96
N ARG A 451 30.77 -22.65 -11.20
CA ARG A 451 29.87 -21.84 -10.38
C ARG A 451 29.66 -22.38 -8.96
N SER A 452 29.92 -23.68 -8.74
CA SER A 452 29.76 -24.37 -7.45
C SER A 452 28.39 -24.17 -6.76
N GLY A 453 27.34 -23.82 -7.51
CA GLY A 453 26.03 -23.46 -6.96
C GLY A 453 26.00 -22.15 -6.15
N LYS A 454 27.07 -21.35 -6.21
CA LYS A 454 27.26 -20.11 -5.43
C LYS A 454 27.33 -18.86 -6.29
N LEU A 455 27.88 -18.96 -7.50
CA LEU A 455 27.81 -17.88 -8.50
C LEU A 455 26.44 -17.94 -9.17
N ASP A 456 25.59 -16.97 -8.87
CA ASP A 456 24.18 -16.94 -9.30
C ASP A 456 23.88 -15.87 -10.36
N VAL A 457 24.69 -14.81 -10.42
CA VAL A 457 24.64 -13.79 -11.48
C VAL A 457 26.02 -13.60 -12.06
N ASP A 458 26.06 -13.62 -13.39
CA ASP A 458 27.21 -13.25 -14.19
C ASP A 458 26.66 -12.52 -15.44
N MET A 459 27.13 -11.30 -15.65
CA MET A 459 26.67 -10.40 -16.71
C MET A 459 27.82 -10.01 -17.62
N ASN A 460 27.48 -9.71 -18.87
CA ASN A 460 28.42 -9.41 -19.97
C ASN A 460 29.27 -10.57 -20.47
N ALA A 461 29.11 -11.78 -19.92
CA ALA A 461 29.64 -13.01 -20.53
C ALA A 461 29.35 -13.06 -22.03
N GLY A 462 30.43 -13.13 -22.82
CA GLY A 462 30.38 -13.24 -24.27
C GLY A 462 30.24 -11.90 -25.01
N GLY A 463 29.03 -11.35 -25.10
CA GLY A 463 28.72 -10.23 -26.02
C GLY A 463 28.79 -8.82 -25.45
N GLY A 464 28.85 -8.64 -24.13
CA GLY A 464 28.76 -7.31 -23.49
C GLY A 464 27.41 -6.62 -23.72
N SER A 465 26.35 -7.04 -23.02
CA SER A 465 24.96 -6.58 -23.27
C SER A 465 24.50 -5.41 -22.37
N SER A 466 25.28 -5.02 -21.36
CA SER A 466 24.91 -4.00 -20.38
C SER A 466 26.08 -3.08 -20.00
N ARG A 467 25.79 -1.80 -19.75
CA ARG A 467 26.70 -0.85 -19.07
C ARG A 467 26.43 -0.70 -17.58
N GLU A 468 25.45 -1.43 -17.04
CA GLU A 468 25.27 -1.62 -15.60
C GLU A 468 25.38 -3.11 -15.21
N PRO A 469 26.46 -3.80 -15.61
CA PRO A 469 26.65 -5.21 -15.30
C PRO A 469 26.95 -5.44 -13.82
N VAL A 470 26.66 -6.66 -13.38
CA VAL A 470 26.95 -7.15 -12.04
C VAL A 470 27.27 -8.65 -12.08
N GLU A 471 28.19 -9.09 -11.24
CA GLU A 471 28.31 -10.50 -10.85
C GLU A 471 28.08 -10.69 -9.36
N ASN A 472 27.67 -11.88 -8.96
CA ASN A 472 27.33 -12.17 -7.57
C ASN A 472 27.68 -13.61 -7.18
N ILE A 473 28.36 -13.75 -6.05
CA ILE A 473 28.67 -15.05 -5.42
C ILE A 473 28.16 -15.01 -3.98
N VAL A 474 27.37 -16.02 -3.59
CA VAL A 474 26.68 -16.12 -2.31
C VAL A 474 27.02 -17.38 -1.53
N TRP A 475 27.02 -17.26 -0.21
CA TRP A 475 27.05 -18.39 0.73
C TRP A 475 25.86 -18.29 1.69
N SER A 476 25.11 -19.39 1.79
CA SER A 476 23.99 -19.54 2.70
C SER A 476 24.31 -20.69 3.67
N GLY A 477 24.44 -20.37 4.94
CA GLY A 477 24.86 -21.24 6.03
C GLY A 477 26.23 -20.90 6.61
N ARG A 478 26.66 -21.73 7.57
CA ARG A 478 27.94 -21.56 8.28
C ARG A 478 29.13 -21.57 7.33
N LEU A 479 29.90 -20.49 7.33
CA LEU A 479 31.11 -20.35 6.52
C LEU A 479 32.22 -21.31 6.98
N ALA A 480 33.01 -21.82 6.04
CA ALA A 480 34.17 -22.64 6.37
C ALA A 480 35.29 -21.77 6.91
N ASN A 481 35.97 -22.22 7.97
CA ASN A 481 37.10 -21.49 8.53
C ASN A 481 38.26 -21.43 7.53
N GLY A 482 38.92 -20.28 7.44
CA GLY A 482 40.09 -20.06 6.61
C GLY A 482 40.01 -18.80 5.76
N ARG A 483 40.84 -18.75 4.73
CA ARG A 483 40.99 -17.57 3.86
C ARG A 483 40.28 -17.80 2.53
N TYR A 484 39.37 -16.89 2.18
CA TYR A 484 38.76 -16.80 0.87
C TYR A 484 39.49 -15.72 0.08
N LYS A 485 40.06 -16.07 -1.06
CA LYS A 485 40.81 -15.14 -1.92
C LYS A 485 39.91 -14.66 -3.05
N VAL A 486 39.62 -13.37 -3.10
CA VAL A 486 38.75 -12.73 -4.09
C VAL A 486 39.62 -12.00 -5.11
N ALA A 487 39.34 -12.22 -6.38
CA ALA A 487 40.05 -11.57 -7.49
C ALA A 487 39.08 -11.24 -8.63
N VAL A 488 39.40 -10.23 -9.43
CA VAL A 488 38.61 -9.80 -10.60
C VAL A 488 39.42 -9.97 -11.86
N ASN A 489 38.93 -10.72 -12.84
CA ASN A 489 39.58 -10.93 -14.14
C ASN A 489 38.87 -10.11 -15.20
N ASN A 490 39.60 -9.46 -16.10
CA ASN A 490 38.98 -8.91 -17.32
C ASN A 490 39.13 -9.90 -18.47
N PHE A 491 38.22 -10.87 -18.58
CA PHE A 491 38.29 -11.93 -19.58
C PHE A 491 38.29 -11.37 -21.01
N CYS A 492 37.53 -10.32 -21.27
CA CYS A 492 37.53 -9.62 -22.53
C CYS A 492 37.33 -8.11 -22.33
N LYS A 493 38.43 -7.36 -22.47
CA LYS A 493 38.37 -5.90 -22.54
C LYS A 493 37.78 -5.47 -23.88
N ARG A 494 36.70 -4.69 -23.83
CA ARG A 494 35.96 -4.16 -24.99
C ARG A 494 36.07 -2.65 -25.11
N GLU A 495 36.21 -1.93 -23.99
CA GLU A 495 36.22 -0.46 -23.98
C GLU A 495 37.42 0.14 -23.19
N THR A 496 37.62 1.44 -23.36
CA THR A 496 38.66 2.22 -22.67
C THR A 496 38.10 3.42 -21.89
N ILE A 497 36.77 3.58 -21.86
CA ILE A 497 36.04 4.59 -21.10
C ILE A 497 35.29 3.93 -19.94
N ASP A 498 34.92 4.72 -18.92
CA ASP A 498 34.18 4.27 -17.73
C ASP A 498 34.80 3.02 -17.08
N VAL A 499 36.14 3.05 -16.97
CA VAL A 499 36.98 1.93 -16.55
C VAL A 499 36.98 1.73 -15.03
N GLY A 500 37.37 0.52 -14.61
CA GLY A 500 37.45 0.14 -13.21
C GLY A 500 36.25 -0.67 -12.76
N PHE A 501 36.20 -1.00 -11.47
CA PHE A 501 35.13 -1.81 -10.89
C PHE A 501 34.95 -1.54 -9.39
N THR A 502 33.82 -1.98 -8.86
CA THR A 502 33.51 -1.96 -7.43
C THR A 502 33.13 -3.35 -6.95
N LEU A 503 33.72 -3.76 -5.83
CA LEU A 503 33.34 -4.95 -5.08
C LEU A 503 32.51 -4.55 -3.86
N GLU A 504 31.47 -5.31 -3.59
CA GLU A 504 30.64 -5.23 -2.39
C GLU A 504 30.76 -6.54 -1.62
N VAL A 505 31.13 -6.47 -0.34
CA VAL A 505 31.09 -7.60 0.59
C VAL A 505 29.99 -7.31 1.61
N GLU A 506 28.95 -8.13 1.64
CA GLU A 506 27.90 -8.10 2.67
C GLU A 506 28.02 -9.32 3.55
N TYR A 507 28.16 -9.13 4.87
CA TYR A 507 28.18 -10.19 5.86
C TYR A 507 27.35 -9.81 7.08
N GLY A 508 26.39 -10.65 7.47
CA GLY A 508 25.52 -10.38 8.63
C GLY A 508 24.78 -9.02 8.55
N GLY A 509 24.42 -8.59 7.34
CA GLY A 509 23.78 -7.29 7.06
C GLY A 509 24.73 -6.08 7.01
N ALA A 510 26.00 -6.24 7.40
CA ALA A 510 27.01 -5.20 7.26
C ALA A 510 27.60 -5.20 5.84
N VAL A 511 27.54 -4.06 5.16
CA VAL A 511 28.00 -3.89 3.79
C VAL A 511 29.32 -3.10 3.76
N GLN A 512 30.34 -3.64 3.09
CA GLN A 512 31.61 -2.98 2.80
C GLN A 512 31.81 -2.90 1.30
N GLN A 513 32.23 -1.73 0.81
CA GLN A 513 32.52 -1.52 -0.61
C GLN A 513 34.00 -1.17 -0.84
N PHE A 514 34.54 -1.69 -1.94
CA PHE A 514 35.92 -1.49 -2.34
C PHE A 514 35.98 -1.21 -3.82
N SER A 515 36.71 -0.17 -4.20
CA SER A 515 36.77 0.25 -5.60
C SER A 515 38.17 0.23 -6.17
N TYR A 516 38.26 -0.15 -7.44
CA TYR A 516 39.46 -0.16 -8.25
C TYR A 516 39.26 0.77 -9.46
N ALA A 517 39.94 1.92 -9.46
CA ALA A 517 39.69 2.98 -10.44
C ALA A 517 40.48 2.86 -11.75
N LYS A 518 41.42 1.90 -11.85
CA LYS A 518 42.28 1.75 -13.04
C LYS A 518 41.65 0.81 -14.05
N ALA A 519 41.95 1.02 -15.33
CA ALA A 519 41.62 0.06 -16.36
C ALA A 519 42.34 -1.27 -16.12
N VAL A 520 41.60 -2.37 -16.19
CA VAL A 520 42.14 -3.74 -16.14
C VAL A 520 42.42 -4.19 -17.57
N GLY A 521 43.63 -4.65 -17.85
CA GLY A 521 44.03 -5.17 -19.16
C GLY A 521 43.28 -6.44 -19.54
N SER A 522 43.17 -6.73 -20.84
CA SER A 522 42.56 -7.99 -21.30
C SER A 522 43.32 -9.19 -20.75
N ARG A 523 42.60 -10.15 -20.18
CA ARG A 523 43.09 -11.33 -19.42
C ARG A 523 43.82 -11.01 -18.12
N GLU A 524 43.92 -9.75 -17.70
CA GLU A 524 44.59 -9.39 -16.45
C GLU A 524 43.73 -9.79 -15.23
N MET A 525 44.40 -10.30 -14.19
CA MET A 525 43.80 -10.72 -12.92
C MET A 525 44.23 -9.75 -11.82
N ILE A 526 43.26 -9.16 -11.12
CA ILE A 526 43.49 -8.26 -9.99
C ILE A 526 43.17 -8.99 -8.70
N GLU A 527 44.20 -9.35 -7.92
CA GLU A 527 44.03 -9.84 -6.55
C GLU A 527 43.40 -8.73 -5.69
N SER A 528 42.14 -8.93 -5.29
CA SER A 528 41.28 -7.84 -4.85
C SER A 528 41.07 -7.83 -3.34
N LEU A 529 40.64 -8.95 -2.74
CA LEU A 529 40.38 -9.03 -1.30
C LEU A 529 40.83 -10.39 -0.75
N VAL A 530 41.14 -10.44 0.54
CA VAL A 530 41.26 -11.70 1.29
C VAL A 530 40.35 -11.65 2.50
N LEU A 531 39.31 -12.48 2.49
CA LEU A 531 38.35 -12.60 3.58
C LEU A 531 38.82 -13.71 4.54
N THR A 532 38.98 -13.41 5.81
CA THR A 532 39.35 -14.39 6.84
C THR A 532 38.13 -14.74 7.68
N VAL A 533 37.77 -16.03 7.67
CA VAL A 533 36.67 -16.58 8.46
C VAL A 533 37.24 -17.40 9.61
N ALA A 534 36.76 -17.14 10.83
CA ALA A 534 37.07 -17.91 12.03
C ALA A 534 35.79 -18.23 12.80
N ASN A 535 35.66 -19.46 13.29
CA ASN A 535 34.47 -20.00 13.95
C ASN A 535 33.15 -19.92 13.15
N GLY A 536 33.21 -19.70 11.84
CA GLY A 536 32.06 -19.47 10.97
C GLY A 536 31.71 -17.99 10.77
N GLU A 537 32.50 -17.07 11.32
CA GLU A 537 32.29 -15.63 11.22
C GLU A 537 33.38 -14.92 10.41
N LEU A 538 33.01 -13.89 9.65
CA LEU A 538 33.96 -13.03 8.95
C LEU A 538 34.65 -12.09 9.95
N VAL A 539 35.93 -12.34 10.23
CA VAL A 539 36.68 -11.60 11.25
C VAL A 539 37.63 -10.55 10.66
N LYS A 540 38.00 -10.67 9.38
CA LYS A 540 38.94 -9.74 8.74
C LYS A 540 38.74 -9.68 7.22
N VAL A 541 38.82 -8.48 6.65
CA VAL A 541 38.90 -8.24 5.21
C VAL A 541 40.22 -7.53 4.92
N GLU A 542 41.12 -8.18 4.18
CA GLU A 542 42.37 -7.59 3.72
C GLU A 542 42.20 -7.05 2.31
N VAL A 543 42.59 -5.81 2.06
CA VAL A 543 42.39 -5.13 0.77
C VAL A 543 43.64 -5.26 -0.10
N GLY A 544 43.44 -5.70 -1.35
CA GLY A 544 44.48 -5.87 -2.35
C GLY A 544 45.04 -4.55 -2.88
N LYS A 545 46.20 -4.62 -3.53
CA LYS A 545 46.91 -3.43 -4.00
C LYS A 545 46.12 -2.69 -5.08
N GLY A 546 45.82 -1.41 -4.82
CA GLY A 546 45.12 -0.54 -5.77
C GLY A 546 43.61 -0.47 -5.58
N LEU A 547 43.05 -1.27 -4.65
CA LEU A 547 41.69 -1.05 -4.15
C LEU A 547 41.71 -0.04 -3.00
N VAL A 548 40.68 0.81 -2.95
CA VAL A 548 40.44 1.75 -1.85
C VAL A 548 39.15 1.34 -1.15
N SER A 549 39.15 1.36 0.19
CA SER A 549 37.91 1.20 0.96
C SER A 549 37.04 2.45 0.78
N GLY A 550 35.80 2.26 0.38
CA GLY A 550 34.94 3.31 -0.15
C GLY A 550 34.68 3.13 -1.64
N SER A 551 33.58 3.70 -2.14
CA SER A 551 33.16 3.56 -3.53
C SER A 551 33.78 4.66 -4.42
N VAL A 552 33.99 4.38 -5.72
CA VAL A 552 34.47 5.39 -6.69
C VAL A 552 33.52 6.59 -6.66
N SER A 553 34.07 7.81 -6.63
CA SER A 553 33.26 9.03 -6.75
C SER A 553 32.50 9.03 -8.07
N GLN A 554 31.20 9.19 -8.00
CA GLN A 554 30.27 9.32 -9.12
C GLN A 554 29.80 10.76 -9.27
N GLU A 555 29.69 11.24 -10.51
CA GLU A 555 29.00 12.48 -10.84
C GLU A 555 27.49 12.22 -10.98
N LYS A 556 26.66 13.06 -10.36
CA LYS A 556 25.20 13.00 -10.48
C LYS A 556 24.62 14.41 -10.41
N TRP A 557 23.80 14.76 -11.39
CA TRP A 557 23.10 16.07 -11.45
C TRP A 557 24.05 17.28 -11.34
N GLY A 558 25.28 17.17 -11.84
CA GLY A 558 26.29 18.24 -11.77
C GLY A 558 27.12 18.28 -10.48
N VAL A 559 26.86 17.40 -9.51
CA VAL A 559 27.65 17.31 -8.26
C VAL A 559 28.36 15.96 -8.13
N THR A 560 29.51 15.93 -7.47
CA THR A 560 30.34 14.73 -7.31
C THR A 560 30.22 14.15 -5.92
N THR A 561 29.98 12.85 -5.81
CA THR A 561 29.99 12.12 -4.53
C THR A 561 31.42 11.94 -3.99
N GLU A 562 31.52 11.59 -2.72
CA GLU A 562 32.72 11.59 -1.88
C GLU A 562 33.39 12.98 -1.74
N THR A 563 32.64 14.05 -1.98
CA THR A 563 33.09 15.44 -1.84
C THR A 563 32.15 16.27 -0.95
N LEU A 564 32.65 17.39 -0.43
CA LEU A 564 31.83 18.39 0.25
C LEU A 564 31.11 19.24 -0.79
N VAL A 565 29.78 19.21 -0.77
CA VAL A 565 28.90 19.97 -1.64
C VAL A 565 28.14 20.99 -0.80
N LYS A 566 28.18 22.25 -1.22
CA LYS A 566 27.54 23.35 -0.50
C LYS A 566 26.01 23.20 -0.48
N VAL A 567 25.39 23.45 0.67
CA VAL A 567 23.93 23.50 0.83
C VAL A 567 23.48 24.94 0.67
N ASN A 568 22.70 25.22 -0.38
CA ASN A 568 22.12 26.55 -0.61
C ASN A 568 20.97 26.83 0.37
N THR A 569 20.13 25.83 0.61
CA THR A 569 19.01 25.96 1.54
C THR A 569 18.60 24.62 2.14
N LEU A 570 18.15 24.66 3.40
CA LEU A 570 17.53 23.54 4.10
C LEU A 570 16.06 23.88 4.39
N MET A 571 15.15 22.97 4.09
CA MET A 571 13.71 23.12 4.35
C MET A 571 13.07 21.81 4.77
N ALA A 572 11.93 21.89 5.46
CA ALA A 572 11.05 20.73 5.60
C ALA A 572 10.33 20.44 4.27
N SER A 573 9.69 19.28 4.13
CA SER A 573 8.84 19.00 2.98
C SER A 573 7.55 19.85 2.98
N PRO A 574 6.99 20.18 1.80
CA PRO A 574 5.78 21.01 1.66
C PRO A 574 4.58 20.64 2.50
N ASN A 575 4.39 19.35 2.78
CA ASN A 575 3.31 18.84 3.64
C ASN A 575 3.48 19.18 5.13
N HIS A 576 4.64 19.77 5.50
CA HIS A 576 4.97 20.25 6.84
C HIS A 576 5.26 21.75 6.91
N TRP A 577 4.92 22.51 5.87
CA TRP A 577 5.05 23.97 5.88
C TRP A 577 3.87 24.63 6.59
N ASP A 578 4.09 25.85 7.10
CA ASP A 578 3.06 26.69 7.71
C ASP A 578 2.28 26.01 8.85
N GLY A 579 2.95 25.13 9.61
CA GLY A 579 2.37 24.42 10.76
C GLY A 579 1.55 23.18 10.40
N GLN A 580 1.57 22.73 9.14
CA GLN A 580 0.91 21.51 8.73
C GLN A 580 1.70 20.26 9.17
N GLU A 581 1.00 19.15 9.39
CA GLU A 581 1.58 17.85 9.79
C GLU A 581 0.92 16.71 9.02
N VAL A 582 0.92 16.79 7.69
CA VAL A 582 0.18 15.86 6.82
C VAL A 582 1.12 14.78 6.27
N GLY A 583 1.10 13.59 6.86
CA GLY A 583 1.92 12.45 6.39
C GLY A 583 3.36 12.51 6.88
N ASN A 584 4.31 11.90 6.16
CA ASN A 584 5.70 11.81 6.62
C ASN A 584 6.47 13.11 6.39
N LYS A 585 7.31 13.48 7.36
CA LYS A 585 8.18 14.66 7.26
C LYS A 585 9.47 14.29 6.55
N HIS A 586 9.90 15.16 5.65
CA HIS A 586 11.23 15.09 5.05
C HIS A 586 12.00 16.38 5.31
N TRP A 587 13.32 16.29 5.29
CA TRP A 587 14.22 17.43 5.27
C TRP A 587 14.99 17.45 3.95
N PHE A 588 14.87 18.55 3.24
CA PHE A 588 15.49 18.76 1.93
C PHE A 588 16.67 19.71 2.05
N PHE A 589 17.84 19.23 1.66
CA PHE A 589 19.07 19.99 1.52
C PHE A 589 19.29 20.27 0.04
N ILE A 590 18.92 21.47 -0.40
CA ILE A 590 19.09 21.92 -1.78
C ILE A 590 20.56 22.26 -1.97
N LEU A 591 21.21 21.60 -2.93
CA LEU A 591 22.65 21.66 -3.12
C LEU A 591 23.03 22.69 -4.19
N ALA A 592 24.19 23.33 -4.02
CA ALA A 592 24.76 24.20 -5.04
C ALA A 592 25.10 23.39 -6.30
N ASP A 593 24.82 23.99 -7.47
CA ASP A 593 25.07 23.41 -8.80
C ASP A 593 24.42 22.04 -9.06
N CYS A 594 23.47 21.62 -8.22
CA CYS A 594 22.75 20.36 -8.36
C CYS A 594 21.47 20.57 -9.19
N LEU A 595 21.49 20.10 -10.43
CA LEU A 595 20.42 20.27 -11.40
C LEU A 595 19.97 18.91 -11.95
N ASN A 596 18.70 18.57 -11.74
CA ASN A 596 18.09 17.38 -12.31
C ASN A 596 18.03 17.52 -13.84
N PRO A 597 18.70 16.64 -14.61
CA PRO A 597 18.73 16.71 -16.07
C PRO A 597 17.52 16.05 -16.73
N ALA A 598 16.59 15.48 -15.95
CA ALA A 598 15.44 14.73 -16.44
C ALA A 598 14.10 15.34 -16.00
N PRO A 599 13.00 15.11 -16.73
CA PRO A 599 11.67 15.54 -16.30
C PRO A 599 11.25 14.89 -14.98
N ALA A 600 10.76 15.68 -14.02
CA ALA A 600 10.34 15.20 -12.71
C ALA A 600 8.82 15.04 -12.60
N ARG A 601 8.35 14.02 -11.87
CA ARG A 601 6.91 13.83 -11.68
C ARG A 601 6.37 14.84 -10.69
N GLY A 602 5.38 15.64 -11.10
CA GLY A 602 4.82 16.69 -10.25
C GLY A 602 3.57 16.29 -9.45
N ILE A 603 2.92 15.18 -9.79
CA ILE A 603 1.63 14.75 -9.20
C ILE A 603 1.72 13.28 -8.81
N TYR A 604 1.38 13.00 -7.56
CA TYR A 604 1.30 11.66 -7.00
C TYR A 604 -0.07 11.47 -6.36
N ASN A 605 -0.68 10.30 -6.54
CA ASN A 605 -2.03 10.02 -6.04
C ASN A 605 -2.13 10.19 -4.52
N GLU A 606 -1.08 9.81 -3.80
CA GLU A 606 -0.95 9.95 -2.35
C GLU A 606 -0.94 11.40 -1.86
N PHE A 607 -0.60 12.36 -2.72
CA PHE A 607 -0.59 13.79 -2.40
C PHE A 607 -1.94 14.45 -2.66
N LEU A 608 -2.78 13.87 -3.53
CA LEU A 608 -4.04 14.45 -3.96
C LEU A 608 -5.11 14.44 -2.85
N LYS A 609 -6.00 15.44 -2.87
CA LYS A 609 -7.18 15.46 -1.99
C LYS A 609 -8.06 14.23 -2.19
N GLY A 610 -8.69 13.76 -1.10
CA GLY A 610 -9.56 12.57 -1.14
C GLY A 610 -10.77 12.70 -2.08
N SER A 611 -11.18 13.92 -2.43
CA SER A 611 -12.21 14.17 -3.46
C SER A 611 -11.83 13.69 -4.87
N LEU A 612 -10.54 13.43 -5.12
CA LEU A 612 -10.00 12.93 -6.39
C LEU A 612 -9.75 11.41 -6.38
N ASP A 613 -9.88 10.73 -5.23
CA ASP A 613 -9.67 9.29 -5.07
C ASP A 613 -10.49 8.41 -6.05
N PRO A 614 -11.75 8.73 -6.38
CA PRO A 614 -12.52 7.97 -7.37
C PRO A 614 -11.86 7.93 -8.75
N HIS A 615 -11.02 8.91 -9.07
CA HIS A 615 -10.34 9.08 -10.36
C HIS A 615 -8.85 8.74 -10.31
N ARG A 616 -8.36 8.13 -9.23
CA ARG A 616 -6.93 7.77 -9.00
C ARG A 616 -6.21 7.12 -10.20
N LYS A 617 -6.93 6.31 -11.00
CA LYS A 617 -6.35 5.64 -12.17
C LYS A 617 -5.98 6.64 -13.27
N VAL A 618 -6.83 7.65 -13.47
CA VAL A 618 -6.57 8.73 -14.44
C VAL A 618 -5.43 9.61 -13.97
N PHE A 619 -5.44 9.99 -12.69
CA PHE A 619 -4.37 10.80 -12.09
C PHE A 619 -3.01 10.09 -12.05
N GLU A 620 -3.00 8.75 -12.01
CA GLU A 620 -1.76 7.98 -12.14
C GLU A 620 -1.12 8.16 -13.51
N VAL A 621 -1.92 8.05 -14.58
CA VAL A 621 -1.44 8.24 -15.95
C VAL A 621 -1.18 9.72 -16.25
N LEU A 622 -1.98 10.62 -15.68
CA LEU A 622 -1.77 12.06 -15.81
C LEU A 622 -0.41 12.44 -15.22
N GLY A 623 -0.12 12.09 -13.96
CA GLY A 623 1.18 12.41 -13.34
C GLY A 623 2.38 11.81 -14.07
N ALA A 624 2.23 10.66 -14.73
CA ALA A 624 3.26 10.08 -15.57
C ALA A 624 3.47 10.83 -16.90
N LYS A 625 2.41 11.40 -17.48
CA LYS A 625 2.43 12.13 -18.76
C LYS A 625 2.69 13.64 -18.60
N SER A 626 2.34 14.22 -17.46
CA SER A 626 2.47 15.65 -17.14
C SER A 626 3.69 15.91 -16.24
N LYS A 627 4.83 15.30 -16.59
CA LYS A 627 6.10 15.55 -15.88
C LYS A 627 6.53 16.99 -16.07
N CYS A 628 7.11 17.57 -15.04
CA CYS A 628 7.72 18.88 -15.06
C CYS A 628 8.86 18.88 -16.09
N PRO A 629 8.84 19.76 -17.11
CA PRO A 629 9.93 19.86 -18.06
C PRO A 629 11.21 20.34 -17.36
N VAL A 630 12.36 19.89 -17.85
CA VAL A 630 13.68 20.30 -17.34
C VAL A 630 13.81 21.82 -17.40
N ALA A 631 14.34 22.42 -16.34
CA ALA A 631 14.53 23.85 -16.22
C ALA A 631 15.95 24.17 -15.72
N ALA A 632 16.50 25.30 -16.19
CA ALA A 632 17.81 25.79 -15.74
C ALA A 632 17.79 26.27 -14.28
N GLU A 633 16.65 26.83 -13.85
CA GLU A 633 16.39 27.17 -12.45
C GLU A 633 15.50 26.11 -11.82
N GLN A 634 16.01 25.44 -10.79
CA GLN A 634 15.30 24.42 -10.06
C GLN A 634 15.84 24.29 -8.63
N LEU A 635 15.00 23.82 -7.72
CA LEU A 635 15.37 23.44 -6.37
C LEU A 635 15.57 21.93 -6.34
N SER A 636 16.82 21.51 -6.48
CA SER A 636 17.26 20.12 -6.47
C SER A 636 18.40 19.89 -5.48
N GLY A 637 18.45 18.70 -4.90
CA GLY A 637 19.41 18.36 -3.86
C GLY A 637 19.15 16.97 -3.33
N VAL A 638 19.30 16.79 -2.02
CA VAL A 638 19.01 15.51 -1.35
C VAL A 638 17.94 15.65 -0.27
N GLY A 639 17.12 14.62 -0.10
CA GLY A 639 16.07 14.55 0.90
C GLY A 639 16.18 13.35 1.83
N PHE A 640 15.97 13.59 3.12
CA PHE A 640 15.96 12.55 4.16
C PHE A 640 14.58 12.50 4.81
N SER A 641 14.04 11.29 5.00
CA SER A 641 12.70 11.06 5.58
C SER A 641 12.82 10.77 7.07
N SER A 642 11.90 11.29 7.89
CA SER A 642 11.82 10.98 9.32
C SER A 642 11.50 9.52 9.64
N THR A 643 11.18 8.72 8.62
CA THR A 643 10.86 7.29 8.73
C THR A 643 11.97 6.39 8.17
N ARG A 644 13.10 6.96 7.73
CA ARG A 644 14.26 6.21 7.25
C ARG A 644 15.40 6.52 8.20
N HIS A 645 16.02 5.50 8.80
CA HIS A 645 17.18 5.64 9.70
C HIS A 645 18.46 6.04 8.93
N ASP A 646 18.36 7.07 8.10
CA ASP A 646 19.45 7.60 7.30
C ASP A 646 20.38 8.46 8.18
N GLN A 647 21.64 8.54 7.78
CA GLN A 647 22.64 9.37 8.45
C GLN A 647 23.53 10.05 7.40
N ALA A 648 23.77 11.35 7.55
CA ALA A 648 24.67 12.10 6.67
C ALA A 648 25.59 13.04 7.46
N THR A 649 26.78 13.29 6.90
CA THR A 649 27.81 14.13 7.53
C THR A 649 27.77 15.53 6.94
N PHE A 650 27.68 16.54 7.79
CA PHE A 650 27.64 17.96 7.42
C PHE A 650 28.76 18.72 8.10
N VAL A 651 29.37 19.66 7.38
CA VAL A 651 30.31 20.63 7.93
C VAL A 651 29.57 21.95 8.08
N VAL A 652 29.49 22.46 9.32
CA VAL A 652 28.81 23.71 9.63
C VAL A 652 29.82 24.77 10.03
N LYS A 653 29.68 25.94 9.42
CA LYS A 653 30.49 27.14 9.67
C LYS A 653 29.59 28.28 10.15
N GLY A 654 30.13 29.10 11.04
CA GLY A 654 29.49 30.28 11.64
C GLY A 654 30.48 30.99 12.56
N ASP A 655 30.09 32.13 13.12
CA ASP A 655 31.00 33.00 13.90
C ASP A 655 31.69 32.29 15.07
N ARG A 656 31.03 31.28 15.63
CA ARG A 656 31.52 30.48 16.78
C ARG A 656 31.56 28.99 16.52
N ILE A 657 31.29 28.55 15.29
CA ILE A 657 31.16 27.14 14.95
C ILE A 657 31.90 26.84 13.64
N ASN A 658 32.77 25.84 13.69
CA ASN A 658 33.46 25.32 12.50
C ASN A 658 33.73 23.83 12.75
N LYS A 659 32.71 22.99 12.56
CA LYS A 659 32.71 21.59 13.01
C LYS A 659 31.91 20.68 12.09
N ALA A 660 32.32 19.41 12.01
CA ALA A 660 31.59 18.35 11.33
C ALA A 660 30.60 17.66 12.27
N PHE A 661 29.41 17.35 11.77
CA PHE A 661 28.33 16.65 12.47
C PHE A 661 27.83 15.48 11.65
N ASN A 662 27.64 14.33 12.28
CA ASN A 662 26.91 13.21 11.72
C ASN A 662 25.46 13.31 12.20
N ILE A 663 24.57 13.74 11.31
CA ILE A 663 23.16 13.93 11.62
C ILE A 663 22.40 12.63 11.34
N ARG A 664 21.66 12.15 12.34
CA ARG A 664 20.67 11.06 12.21
C ARG A 664 19.28 11.66 11.99
N PHE A 665 18.59 11.19 10.95
CA PHE A 665 17.29 11.70 10.51
C PHE A 665 16.11 10.88 11.03
#